data_AF-A0A7S2XXH2-F1
#
_entry.id   AF-A0A7S2XXH2-F1
#
_cell.length_a   1.000
_cell.length_b   1.000
_cell.length_c   1.000
_cell.angle_alpha   90.00
_cell.angle_beta   90.00
_cell.angle_gamma   90.00
#
_symmetry.space_group_name_H-M   'P 1'
#
loop_
_entity.id
_entity.type
_entity.pdbx_description
1 polymer ?
#
loop_
_entity_poly.entity_id
_entity_poly.type
_entity_poly.pdbx_seq_one_letter_code
_entity_poly.pdbx_strand_id
1 'polypeptide(L)'
;RSNQTTLMQRTGQGRVTAECRSSDGACIASELFAAYPVRFHLTSRPNNCLHNADKINEEDSKWKHQKALTCYVLGYGGGMISGDRIELQFTVKENSSLLITSQSTNKAFKNVPGRPASAVHTTARVQSGGLLVLVPQPTQCFGHSNLEQTTNVVMDRCCGATDPSLLLVDWYTGGRSHLDGGIWNFTCFQSITTVSYSSLTNSDDEDLIFRDAAKLSGGNALKRHMREFNTVCMMLLVGPRVQEAADLLLSKFSSRNKYRHEVMSGTSHQNVGDGLNTDGLIVSCGTFGTVEHSREGVILRLAAQTVEQAARFLSEHIGNLSGQLEDDPFLEILVSKQTSLNTSTGDKEPAKPQPPFAPQEHLSFGLMEQSFHMHDNNSVADMIEEKSSKADDCTTQIAELKLTSPVERRQAIVNPFVLYQLVDSSAPTGGFSHSNTVEVTHQLKLIESSQYAFSDTLLQHVWDVMLQTMTSTAPFLIASHGLLSRAYAISSESIFDEWEHIDSSLAANITSHVTGRASALQGSGILRAFAHTFPSIAPTVKIIKRRVLRSSAKKMQQRGHAATCFGAVCGLLKVDEQSCLSMFLYTTCRDMINAAVRMNLVGPLEGGKMVNEVCTQLDTITNPDTQSHHSDFELSLHRRFCLESPLTAHQVAPLVEILANAHDRLY
;
A
#
# COMPACT_ATOMS: atom_id res chain seq x y z
N ARG A 1 -21.77 38.80 -18.58
CA ARG A 1 -21.89 38.38 -17.17
C ARG A 1 -21.46 36.92 -17.07
N SER A 2 -20.15 36.70 -17.05
CA SER A 2 -19.53 35.41 -16.72
C SER A 2 -19.58 35.25 -15.20
N ASN A 3 -20.59 34.54 -14.71
CA ASN A 3 -20.57 34.07 -13.32
C ASN A 3 -19.50 32.97 -13.22
N GLN A 4 -18.23 33.37 -13.06
CA GLN A 4 -17.28 32.56 -12.33
C GLN A 4 -17.80 32.52 -10.89
N THR A 5 -18.69 31.58 -10.61
CA THR A 5 -18.96 31.18 -9.24
C THR A 5 -17.66 30.59 -8.74
N THR A 6 -16.86 31.41 -8.05
CA THR A 6 -15.72 30.94 -7.28
C THR A 6 -16.30 30.02 -6.22
N LEU A 7 -16.42 28.72 -6.54
CA LEU A 7 -16.69 27.68 -5.55
C LEU A 7 -15.58 27.86 -4.51
N MET A 8 -15.97 28.42 -3.36
CA MET A 8 -15.07 28.69 -2.25
C MET A 8 -14.45 27.37 -1.86
N GLN A 9 -13.14 27.29 -1.96
CA GLN A 9 -12.38 26.18 -1.41
C GLN A 9 -12.67 26.13 0.09
N ARG A 10 -13.18 25.01 0.60
CA ARG A 10 -13.45 24.87 2.03
C ARG A 10 -12.23 24.26 2.71
N THR A 11 -11.77 24.92 3.77
CA THR A 11 -10.70 24.42 4.65
C THR A 11 -11.32 24.09 6.00
N GLY A 12 -11.54 22.79 6.24
CA GLY A 12 -11.99 22.27 7.52
C GLY A 12 -10.82 21.93 8.41
N GLN A 13 -10.96 22.18 9.71
CA GLN A 13 -9.98 21.78 10.70
C GLN A 13 -10.71 21.15 11.89
N GLY A 14 -10.16 20.10 12.46
CA GLY A 14 -10.70 19.44 13.63
C GLY A 14 -9.59 18.95 14.55
N ARG A 15 -9.70 19.21 15.84
CA ARG A 15 -8.79 18.68 16.86
C ARG A 15 -9.58 18.08 18.02
N VAL A 16 -9.18 16.88 18.44
CA VAL A 16 -9.72 16.22 19.64
C VAL A 16 -8.56 15.65 20.46
N THR A 17 -8.54 15.99 21.75
CA THR A 17 -7.60 15.41 22.72
C THR A 17 -8.40 14.63 23.76
N ALA A 18 -8.16 13.33 23.85
CA ALA A 18 -8.77 12.44 24.83
C ALA A 18 -7.85 12.28 26.06
N GLU A 19 -8.43 12.41 27.25
CA GLU A 19 -7.74 12.31 28.53
C GLU A 19 -8.55 11.51 29.55
N CYS A 20 -7.88 10.67 30.32
CA CYS A 20 -8.46 9.92 31.41
C CYS A 20 -8.68 10.84 32.63
N ARG A 21 -9.93 10.97 33.08
CA ARG A 21 -10.26 11.73 34.28
C ARG A 21 -9.84 10.98 35.54
N SER A 22 -9.05 11.62 36.40
CA SER A 22 -8.49 11.00 37.61
C SER A 22 -9.51 10.53 38.64
N SER A 23 -10.72 11.11 38.67
CA SER A 23 -11.75 10.81 39.68
C SER A 23 -12.46 9.48 39.47
N ASP A 24 -12.72 9.10 38.22
CA ASP A 24 -13.57 7.96 37.86
C ASP A 24 -13.02 7.14 36.68
N GLY A 25 -11.81 7.44 36.21
CA GLY A 25 -11.19 6.73 35.10
C GLY A 25 -11.94 6.82 33.78
N ALA A 26 -12.88 7.75 33.61
CA ALA A 26 -13.60 7.92 32.36
C ALA A 26 -12.74 8.71 31.35
N CYS A 27 -12.74 8.31 30.08
CA CYS A 27 -12.14 9.09 29.00
C CYS A 27 -13.03 10.29 28.66
N ILE A 28 -12.47 11.50 28.72
CA ILE A 28 -13.14 12.75 28.37
C ILE A 28 -12.35 13.49 27.30
N ALA A 29 -13.00 14.40 26.56
CA ALA A 29 -12.29 15.32 25.69
C ALA A 29 -11.75 16.50 26.51
N SER A 30 -10.43 16.59 26.65
CA SER A 30 -9.76 17.74 27.27
C SER A 30 -9.63 18.92 26.31
N GLU A 31 -9.59 18.64 25.01
CA GLU A 31 -9.61 19.64 23.94
C GLU A 31 -10.56 19.19 22.84
N LEU A 32 -11.42 20.10 22.39
CA LEU A 32 -12.34 19.90 21.28
C LEU A 32 -12.43 21.17 20.45
N PHE A 33 -11.89 21.12 19.23
CA PHE A 33 -11.93 22.23 18.28
C PHE A 33 -12.44 21.72 16.94
N ALA A 34 -13.37 22.45 16.32
CA ALA A 34 -13.84 22.13 14.97
C ALA A 34 -14.16 23.42 14.21
N ALA A 35 -13.70 23.47 12.96
CA ALA A 35 -13.96 24.52 12.00
C ALA A 35 -14.68 23.93 10.78
N TYR A 36 -15.67 24.67 10.29
CA TYR A 36 -16.48 24.27 9.14
C TYR A 36 -15.60 23.82 7.95
N PRO A 37 -15.93 22.73 7.25
CA PRO A 37 -17.16 21.93 7.38
C PRO A 37 -17.10 20.82 8.44
N VAL A 38 -16.04 20.70 9.22
CA VAL A 38 -15.91 19.63 10.23
C VAL A 38 -16.74 19.97 11.47
N ARG A 39 -17.41 18.97 12.03
CA ARG A 39 -17.97 18.99 13.39
C ARG A 39 -17.74 17.64 14.05
N PHE A 40 -17.64 17.64 15.38
CA PHE A 40 -17.55 16.44 16.17
C PHE A 40 -18.80 16.25 17.03
N HIS A 41 -19.23 15.01 17.16
CA HIS A 41 -20.18 14.59 18.18
C HIS A 41 -19.51 13.57 19.08
N LEU A 42 -19.47 13.85 20.38
CA LEU A 42 -18.82 13.00 21.36
C LEU A 42 -19.87 12.24 22.17
N THR A 43 -19.64 10.94 22.36
CA THR A 43 -20.37 10.11 23.31
C THR A 43 -19.39 9.47 24.28
N SER A 44 -19.76 9.50 25.56
CA SER A 44 -19.03 8.86 26.65
C SER A 44 -20.06 8.30 27.61
N ARG A 45 -19.93 7.03 27.97
CA ARG A 45 -20.71 6.39 29.02
C ARG A 45 -19.81 6.13 30.24
N PRO A 46 -20.33 6.31 31.46
CA PRO A 46 -19.58 6.01 32.67
C PRO A 46 -19.14 4.53 32.70
N ASN A 47 -17.91 4.29 33.15
CA ASN A 47 -17.36 2.95 33.37
C ASN A 47 -18.04 2.32 34.59
N ASN A 48 -19.13 1.59 34.39
CA ASN A 48 -19.81 0.85 35.48
C ASN A 48 -18.94 -0.27 36.09
N CYS A 49 -17.79 -0.59 35.47
CA CYS A 49 -16.84 -1.62 35.94
C CYS A 49 -16.10 -1.23 37.24
N LEU A 50 -16.13 0.05 37.65
CA LEU A 50 -15.46 0.52 38.86
C LEU A 50 -16.22 0.24 40.17
N HIS A 51 -17.48 -0.22 40.12
CA HIS A 51 -18.21 -0.63 41.33
C HIS A 51 -17.73 -1.96 41.93
N ASN A 52 -16.82 -2.68 41.26
CA ASN A 52 -16.19 -3.91 41.77
C ASN A 52 -14.66 -3.79 41.83
N ALA A 53 -14.14 -2.58 42.05
CA ALA A 53 -12.69 -2.33 42.16
C ALA A 53 -12.02 -3.13 43.31
N ASP A 54 -12.77 -3.55 44.33
CA ASP A 54 -12.26 -4.32 45.47
C ASP A 54 -11.89 -5.78 45.13
N LYS A 55 -12.06 -6.23 43.88
CA LYS A 55 -11.75 -7.60 43.44
C LYS A 55 -10.83 -7.72 42.21
N ILE A 56 -10.34 -6.61 41.67
CA ILE A 56 -9.42 -6.64 40.52
C ILE A 56 -8.00 -6.70 41.10
N ASN A 57 -7.30 -7.81 40.87
CA ASN A 57 -5.90 -7.97 41.27
C ASN A 57 -5.06 -6.79 40.73
N GLU A 58 -4.21 -6.20 41.57
CA GLU A 58 -3.35 -5.04 41.22
C GLU A 58 -2.45 -5.29 40.00
N GLU A 59 -2.25 -6.54 39.59
CA GLU A 59 -1.46 -6.92 38.39
C GLU A 59 -2.26 -6.82 37.07
N ASP A 60 -3.59 -6.81 37.11
CA ASP A 60 -4.41 -6.55 35.93
C ASP A 60 -4.65 -5.04 35.80
N SER A 61 -3.75 -4.40 35.07
CA SER A 61 -3.77 -2.99 34.67
C SER A 61 -5.17 -2.39 34.59
N LYS A 62 -5.48 -1.51 35.56
CA LYS A 62 -6.72 -0.73 35.78
C LYS A 62 -7.41 -0.16 34.52
N TRP A 63 -6.67 -0.01 33.43
CA TRP A 63 -7.10 0.62 32.17
C TRP A 63 -7.54 -0.37 31.07
N LYS A 64 -7.34 -1.70 31.20
CA LYS A 64 -7.77 -2.70 30.20
C LYS A 64 -9.27 -2.67 29.90
N HIS A 65 -10.09 -2.26 30.86
CA HIS A 65 -11.55 -2.20 30.76
C HIS A 65 -12.12 -0.79 30.66
N GLN A 66 -11.25 0.20 30.40
CA GLN A 66 -11.68 1.58 30.22
C GLN A 66 -12.33 1.75 28.84
N LYS A 67 -13.60 2.18 28.84
CA LYS A 67 -14.33 2.50 27.61
C LYS A 67 -13.71 3.69 26.87
N ALA A 68 -13.65 3.56 25.55
CA ALA A 68 -13.21 4.62 24.67
C ALA A 68 -14.19 5.78 24.61
N LEU A 69 -13.67 7.01 24.68
CA LEU A 69 -14.42 8.19 24.27
C LEU A 69 -14.72 8.03 22.77
N THR A 70 -16.00 8.02 22.40
CA THR A 70 -16.40 7.88 21.00
C THR A 70 -16.57 9.26 20.39
N CYS A 71 -15.90 9.50 19.27
CA CYS A 71 -15.96 10.72 18.50
C CYS A 71 -16.43 10.41 17.08
N TYR A 72 -17.61 10.93 16.76
CA TYR A 72 -18.15 10.92 15.41
C TYR A 72 -17.69 12.16 14.66
N VAL A 73 -16.90 11.97 13.61
CA VAL A 73 -16.52 13.00 12.65
C VAL A 73 -17.66 13.23 11.69
N LEU A 74 -18.17 14.46 11.66
CA LEU A 74 -19.27 14.89 10.81
C LEU A 74 -18.75 15.90 9.78
N GLY A 75 -19.03 15.65 8.51
CA GLY A 75 -18.78 16.59 7.43
C GLY A 75 -20.05 17.35 7.06
N TYR A 76 -20.08 18.67 7.25
CA TYR A 76 -21.16 19.51 6.77
C TYR A 76 -21.10 19.68 5.24
N GLY A 77 -21.97 18.95 4.56
CA GLY A 77 -22.15 19.00 3.11
C GLY A 77 -22.41 17.60 2.55
N GLY A 78 -22.73 17.52 1.25
CA GLY A 78 -22.94 16.23 0.58
C GLY A 78 -21.66 15.41 0.36
N GLY A 79 -20.49 15.97 0.67
CA GLY A 79 -19.14 15.43 0.45
C GLY A 79 -18.13 16.53 0.10
N MET A 80 -16.93 16.12 -0.31
CA MET A 80 -15.82 16.98 -0.71
C MET A 80 -15.95 17.41 -2.17
N ILE A 81 -15.81 18.71 -2.42
CA ILE A 81 -15.73 19.29 -3.76
C ILE A 81 -14.28 19.65 -4.09
N SER A 82 -14.03 19.88 -5.38
CA SER A 82 -12.71 20.18 -5.94
C SER A 82 -11.93 21.25 -5.15
N GLY A 83 -10.77 20.84 -4.63
CA GLY A 83 -9.85 21.67 -3.86
C GLY A 83 -10.11 21.76 -2.35
N ASP A 84 -11.21 21.20 -1.84
CA ASP A 84 -11.49 21.16 -0.40
C ASP A 84 -10.34 20.50 0.37
N ARG A 85 -10.04 21.02 1.56
CA ARG A 85 -9.01 20.47 2.46
C ARG A 85 -9.58 20.26 3.84
N ILE A 86 -9.33 19.09 4.42
CA ILE A 86 -9.75 18.74 5.77
C ILE A 86 -8.52 18.31 6.56
N GLU A 87 -8.25 19.02 7.66
CA GLU A 87 -7.17 18.70 8.59
C GLU A 87 -7.76 18.17 9.89
N LEU A 88 -7.42 16.94 10.27
CA LEU A 88 -7.88 16.30 11.50
C LEU A 88 -6.66 15.97 12.37
N GLN A 89 -6.75 16.31 13.65
CA GLN A 89 -5.70 16.06 14.63
C GLN A 89 -6.29 15.38 15.87
N PHE A 90 -5.78 14.20 16.19
CA PHE A 90 -6.22 13.41 17.33
C PHE A 90 -5.07 13.20 18.30
N THR A 91 -5.30 13.41 19.59
CA THR A 91 -4.31 13.11 20.63
C THR A 91 -4.94 12.21 21.68
N VAL A 92 -4.35 11.05 21.92
CA VAL A 92 -4.73 10.14 22.98
C VAL A 92 -3.67 10.25 24.07
N LYS A 93 -4.04 10.87 25.20
CA LYS A 93 -3.14 10.98 26.34
C LYS A 93 -2.90 9.63 27.02
N GLU A 94 -1.95 9.61 27.95
CA GLU A 94 -1.60 8.41 28.71
C GLU A 94 -2.83 7.70 29.28
N ASN A 95 -2.85 6.37 29.18
CA ASN A 95 -3.90 5.49 29.72
C ASN A 95 -5.31 5.95 29.35
N SER A 96 -5.50 6.47 28.13
CA SER A 96 -6.78 6.95 27.61
C SER A 96 -7.18 6.16 26.37
N SER A 97 -8.47 6.11 26.06
CA SER A 97 -9.01 5.38 24.92
C SER A 97 -9.87 6.32 24.06
N LEU A 98 -9.65 6.34 22.75
CA LEU A 98 -10.38 7.17 21.79
C LEU A 98 -10.81 6.33 20.59
N LEU A 99 -12.12 6.28 20.35
CA LEU A 99 -12.72 5.74 19.14
C LEU A 99 -13.09 6.90 18.22
N ILE A 100 -12.50 6.94 17.03
CA ILE A 100 -12.86 7.86 15.96
C ILE A 100 -13.62 7.08 14.89
N THR A 101 -14.83 7.50 14.60
CA THR A 101 -15.61 7.01 13.45
C THR A 101 -16.32 8.17 12.77
N SER A 102 -16.95 7.96 11.62
CA SER A 102 -17.73 9.01 10.94
C SER A 102 -19.17 8.56 10.72
N GLN A 103 -20.11 9.51 10.70
CA GLN A 103 -21.53 9.21 10.48
C GLN A 103 -21.85 8.88 9.01
N SER A 104 -21.00 9.33 8.10
CA SER A 104 -21.23 9.12 6.67
C SER A 104 -19.94 8.84 5.94
N THR A 105 -20.07 8.11 4.84
CA THR A 105 -19.02 7.90 3.83
C THR A 105 -18.41 9.23 3.40
N ASN A 106 -17.09 9.28 3.30
CA ASN A 106 -16.42 10.44 2.75
C ASN A 106 -16.54 10.43 1.21
N LYS A 107 -17.45 11.25 0.67
CA LYS A 107 -17.74 11.29 -0.78
C LYS A 107 -16.87 12.34 -1.46
N ALA A 108 -16.07 11.95 -2.44
CA ALA A 108 -15.31 12.89 -3.27
C ALA A 108 -16.02 13.10 -4.61
N PHE A 109 -16.42 14.34 -4.89
CA PHE A 109 -17.07 14.71 -6.14
C PHE A 109 -16.07 15.00 -7.27
N LYS A 110 -16.60 15.13 -8.48
CA LYS A 110 -15.85 15.46 -9.70
C LYS A 110 -14.91 16.65 -9.48
N ASN A 111 -13.67 16.48 -9.91
CA ASN A 111 -12.68 17.54 -9.89
C ASN A 111 -12.97 18.56 -11.00
N VAL A 112 -12.80 19.85 -10.69
CA VAL A 112 -12.89 20.93 -11.68
C VAL A 112 -11.51 21.08 -12.32
N PRO A 113 -11.39 21.07 -13.66
CA PRO A 113 -10.11 21.27 -14.33
C PRO A 113 -9.40 22.55 -13.84
N GLY A 114 -8.09 22.45 -13.58
CA GLY A 114 -7.26 23.57 -13.07
C GLY A 114 -7.33 23.80 -11.57
N ARG A 115 -8.15 23.05 -10.82
CA ARG A 115 -8.15 23.07 -9.34
C ARG A 115 -7.29 21.93 -8.78
N PRO A 116 -6.68 22.14 -7.59
CA PRO A 116 -5.94 21.08 -6.91
C PRO A 116 -6.85 19.93 -6.49
N ALA A 117 -6.25 18.77 -6.22
CA ALA A 117 -6.95 17.67 -5.59
C ALA A 117 -7.60 18.10 -4.27
N SER A 118 -8.75 17.50 -3.96
CA SER A 118 -9.29 17.59 -2.61
C SER A 118 -8.41 16.77 -1.68
N ALA A 119 -8.18 17.22 -0.45
CA ALA A 119 -7.28 16.57 0.48
C ALA A 119 -7.88 16.34 1.87
N VAL A 120 -7.59 15.18 2.47
CA VAL A 120 -7.87 14.88 3.88
C VAL A 120 -6.58 14.45 4.55
N HIS A 121 -6.14 15.21 5.53
CA HIS A 121 -4.97 14.89 6.34
C HIS A 121 -5.43 14.58 7.76
N THR A 122 -5.08 13.39 8.24
CA THR A 122 -5.33 12.94 9.60
C THR A 122 -4.01 12.72 10.29
N THR A 123 -3.79 13.42 11.40
CA THR A 123 -2.63 13.23 12.27
C THR A 123 -3.11 12.71 13.61
N ALA A 124 -2.43 11.71 14.16
CA ALA A 124 -2.74 11.20 15.48
C ALA A 124 -1.49 10.97 16.30
N ARG A 125 -1.55 11.29 17.61
CA ARG A 125 -0.50 10.93 18.58
C ARG A 125 -1.09 10.08 19.69
N VAL A 126 -0.47 8.94 19.98
CA VAL A 126 -0.93 7.99 21.02
C VAL A 126 0.15 7.85 22.07
N GLN A 127 -0.15 8.28 23.30
CA GLN A 127 0.76 8.18 24.44
C GLN A 127 0.72 6.81 25.12
N SER A 128 1.64 6.60 26.07
CA SER A 128 1.78 5.38 26.88
C SER A 128 0.43 4.83 27.39
N GLY A 129 0.18 3.54 27.19
CA GLY A 129 -1.06 2.85 27.61
C GLY A 129 -2.32 3.33 26.89
N GLY A 130 -2.19 4.26 25.94
CA GLY A 130 -3.29 4.79 25.15
C GLY A 130 -3.80 3.78 24.13
N LEU A 131 -5.09 3.86 23.81
CA LEU A 131 -5.72 3.13 22.71
C LEU A 131 -6.37 4.10 21.73
N LEU A 132 -5.93 4.07 20.48
CA LEU A 132 -6.62 4.72 19.37
C LEU A 132 -7.32 3.68 18.50
N VAL A 133 -8.62 3.86 18.29
CA VAL A 133 -9.43 3.07 17.36
C VAL A 133 -9.93 4.00 16.27
N LEU A 134 -9.24 4.05 15.14
CA LEU A 134 -9.55 4.93 14.00
C LEU A 134 -10.26 4.13 12.92
N VAL A 135 -11.59 4.25 12.87
CA VAL A 135 -12.48 3.50 11.96
C VAL A 135 -13.43 4.46 11.26
N PRO A 136 -12.94 5.33 10.36
CA PRO A 136 -13.80 6.17 9.53
C PRO A 136 -14.68 5.30 8.61
N GLN A 137 -15.82 5.84 8.16
CA GLN A 137 -16.59 5.21 7.08
C GLN A 137 -15.84 5.22 5.74
N PRO A 138 -16.19 4.35 4.79
CA PRO A 138 -15.39 4.15 3.60
C PRO A 138 -15.38 5.41 2.73
N THR A 139 -14.24 5.66 2.11
CA THR A 139 -14.08 6.72 1.14
C THR A 139 -14.69 6.29 -0.20
N GLN A 140 -15.57 7.12 -0.75
CA GLN A 140 -16.24 6.88 -2.02
C GLN A 140 -15.88 7.94 -3.03
N CYS A 141 -15.00 7.58 -3.97
CA CYS A 141 -14.57 8.46 -5.05
C CYS A 141 -15.55 8.36 -6.23
N PHE A 142 -16.21 9.47 -6.57
CA PHE A 142 -17.10 9.53 -7.74
C PHE A 142 -16.32 9.69 -9.04
N GLY A 143 -17.00 9.52 -10.18
CA GLY A 143 -16.36 9.63 -11.49
C GLY A 143 -15.69 10.99 -11.68
N HIS A 144 -14.47 10.95 -12.22
CA HIS A 144 -13.58 12.09 -12.42
C HIS A 144 -13.24 12.89 -11.14
N SER A 145 -13.33 12.29 -9.94
CA SER A 145 -12.83 12.90 -8.71
C SER A 145 -11.30 12.82 -8.61
N ASN A 146 -10.70 13.73 -7.85
CA ASN A 146 -9.27 13.73 -7.53
C ASN A 146 -9.12 13.95 -6.02
N LEU A 147 -8.68 12.92 -5.30
CA LEU A 147 -8.63 12.91 -3.84
C LEU A 147 -7.26 12.42 -3.34
N GLU A 148 -6.72 13.15 -2.37
CA GLU A 148 -5.53 12.79 -1.61
C GLU A 148 -5.91 12.59 -0.15
N GLN A 149 -5.58 11.43 0.41
CA GLN A 149 -5.81 11.06 1.79
C GLN A 149 -4.47 10.72 2.43
N THR A 150 -4.15 11.34 3.57
CA THR A 150 -2.95 11.03 4.34
C THR A 150 -3.33 10.81 5.80
N THR A 151 -2.87 9.69 6.38
CA THR A 151 -3.06 9.35 7.78
C THR A 151 -1.70 9.09 8.40
N ASN A 152 -1.27 9.92 9.35
CA ASN A 152 0.01 9.78 10.04
C ASN A 152 -0.26 9.55 11.52
N VAL A 153 0.17 8.40 12.05
CA VAL A 153 0.01 8.04 13.47
C VAL A 153 1.38 7.90 14.12
N VAL A 154 1.65 8.76 15.11
CA VAL A 154 2.86 8.70 15.94
C VAL A 154 2.49 8.06 17.28
N MET A 155 3.21 7.00 17.64
CA MET A 155 3.03 6.27 18.89
C MET A 155 4.20 6.56 19.83
N ASP A 156 3.92 7.00 21.05
CA ASP A 156 4.96 7.27 22.03
C ASP A 156 5.38 5.96 22.70
N ARG A 157 6.48 5.41 22.20
CA ARG A 157 6.97 4.09 22.59
C ARG A 157 7.23 4.03 24.08
N CYS A 158 6.74 2.98 24.71
CA CYS A 158 7.01 2.67 26.10
C CYS A 158 7.60 1.26 26.19
N CYS A 159 7.67 0.67 27.38
CA CYS A 159 8.18 -0.69 27.52
C CYS A 159 7.07 -1.64 27.97
N GLY A 160 6.83 -2.69 27.19
CA GLY A 160 6.00 -3.81 27.57
C GLY A 160 4.50 -3.48 27.62
N ALA A 161 3.86 -3.71 28.77
CA ALA A 161 2.41 -3.65 28.88
C ALA A 161 1.82 -2.23 28.69
N THR A 162 2.62 -1.18 28.85
CA THR A 162 2.19 0.22 28.68
C THR A 162 2.49 0.75 27.28
N ASP A 163 2.82 -0.11 26.31
CA ASP A 163 2.96 0.34 24.93
C ASP A 163 1.62 0.88 24.38
N PRO A 164 1.66 1.96 23.59
CA PRO A 164 0.47 2.49 22.93
C PRO A 164 -0.12 1.44 21.99
N SER A 165 -1.44 1.48 21.84
CA SER A 165 -2.18 0.54 21.00
C SER A 165 -2.99 1.27 19.93
N LEU A 166 -3.04 0.68 18.74
CA LEU A 166 -3.70 1.22 17.56
C LEU A 166 -4.54 0.13 16.89
N LEU A 167 -5.80 0.43 16.64
CA LEU A 167 -6.60 -0.21 15.60
C LEU A 167 -6.94 0.84 14.55
N LEU A 168 -6.51 0.65 13.31
CA LEU A 168 -6.80 1.56 12.20
C LEU A 168 -7.48 0.79 11.08
N VAL A 169 -8.57 1.33 10.54
CA VAL A 169 -9.23 0.83 9.33
C VAL A 169 -9.17 1.91 8.25
N ASP A 170 -8.53 1.61 7.13
CA ASP A 170 -8.56 2.44 5.92
C ASP A 170 -9.20 1.63 4.79
N TRP A 171 -10.22 2.19 4.17
CA TRP A 171 -11.01 1.50 3.16
C TRP A 171 -11.69 2.47 2.21
N TYR A 172 -11.74 2.05 0.95
CA TYR A 172 -12.25 2.85 -0.15
C TYR A 172 -13.00 1.98 -1.16
N THR A 173 -13.81 2.64 -1.97
CA THR A 173 -14.72 1.99 -2.92
C THR A 173 -14.52 2.49 -4.34
N GLY A 174 -14.92 1.68 -5.31
CA GLY A 174 -14.92 2.03 -6.72
C GLY A 174 -15.92 3.12 -7.12
N GLY A 175 -16.63 3.76 -6.20
CA GLY A 175 -17.62 4.78 -6.53
C GLY A 175 -19.02 4.22 -6.73
N ARG A 176 -19.72 4.65 -7.78
CA ARG A 176 -21.14 4.35 -8.02
C ARG A 176 -21.30 3.55 -9.30
N SER A 177 -21.84 2.32 -9.21
CA SER A 177 -21.98 1.42 -10.35
C SER A 177 -22.88 1.95 -11.47
N HIS A 178 -23.95 2.69 -11.12
CA HIS A 178 -24.98 3.15 -12.07
C HIS A 178 -24.85 4.63 -12.47
N LEU A 179 -23.83 5.34 -11.99
CA LEU A 179 -23.65 6.77 -12.22
C LEU A 179 -22.18 7.06 -12.57
N ASP A 180 -21.91 8.26 -13.08
CA ASP A 180 -20.56 8.79 -13.31
C ASP A 180 -19.62 7.91 -14.17
N GLY A 181 -20.16 7.16 -15.13
CA GLY A 181 -19.37 6.27 -16.01
C GLY A 181 -19.00 4.91 -15.41
N GLY A 182 -19.47 4.60 -14.20
CA GLY A 182 -19.33 3.29 -13.56
C GLY A 182 -18.28 3.23 -12.44
N ILE A 183 -17.99 2.01 -12.00
CA ILE A 183 -16.99 1.75 -10.96
C ILE A 183 -15.57 2.05 -11.43
N TRP A 184 -14.72 2.48 -10.49
CA TRP A 184 -13.31 2.80 -10.68
C TRP A 184 -13.06 3.92 -11.70
N ASN A 185 -14.01 4.84 -11.88
CA ASN A 185 -13.94 5.90 -12.91
C ASN A 185 -13.50 7.28 -12.36
N PHE A 186 -12.87 7.35 -11.19
CA PHE A 186 -12.26 8.59 -10.69
C PHE A 186 -11.01 8.96 -11.52
N THR A 187 -10.51 10.19 -11.39
CA THR A 187 -9.27 10.60 -12.10
C THR A 187 -8.04 10.11 -11.35
N CYS A 188 -7.96 10.38 -10.04
CA CYS A 188 -6.86 9.92 -9.22
C CYS A 188 -7.33 9.77 -7.77
N PHE A 189 -6.90 8.71 -7.11
CA PHE A 189 -7.09 8.51 -5.68
C PHE A 189 -5.75 8.13 -5.04
N GLN A 190 -5.29 8.92 -4.08
CA GLN A 190 -4.08 8.63 -3.33
C GLN A 190 -4.44 8.44 -1.85
N SER A 191 -4.06 7.31 -1.25
CA SER A 191 -4.14 7.09 0.20
C SER A 191 -2.75 6.73 0.72
N ILE A 192 -2.25 7.47 1.71
CA ILE A 192 -1.00 7.19 2.39
C ILE A 192 -1.30 7.04 3.88
N THR A 193 -1.02 5.87 4.44
CA THR A 193 -1.08 5.61 5.88
C THR A 193 0.32 5.33 6.39
N THR A 194 0.81 6.16 7.31
CA THR A 194 2.09 5.96 8.00
C THR A 194 1.87 5.76 9.49
N VAL A 195 2.63 4.83 10.07
CA VAL A 195 2.72 4.64 11.50
C VAL A 195 4.18 4.66 11.90
N SER A 196 4.51 5.47 12.90
CA SER A 196 5.85 5.65 13.43
C SER A 196 5.84 5.59 14.96
N TYR A 197 6.99 5.24 15.54
CA TYR A 197 7.26 5.50 16.96
C TYR A 197 7.98 6.84 17.11
N SER A 198 7.67 7.60 18.14
CA SER A 198 8.53 8.73 18.52
C SER A 198 9.85 8.21 19.07
N SER A 199 10.96 8.83 18.65
CA SER A 199 12.29 8.43 19.11
C SER A 199 12.46 8.73 20.60
N LEU A 200 13.01 7.77 21.34
CA LEU A 200 13.33 7.91 22.77
C LEU A 200 14.48 8.91 23.01
N THR A 201 15.30 9.18 21.99
CA THR A 201 16.50 10.02 22.10
C THR A 201 16.29 11.44 21.64
N ASN A 202 15.36 11.68 20.71
CA ASN A 202 15.11 12.99 20.13
C ASN A 202 13.62 13.13 19.77
N SER A 203 12.92 14.12 20.32
CA SER A 203 11.46 14.25 20.15
C SER A 203 11.00 14.49 18.72
N ASP A 204 11.93 14.91 17.84
CA ASP A 204 11.66 15.29 16.46
C ASP A 204 11.99 14.17 15.46
N ASP A 205 12.67 13.11 15.90
CA ASP A 205 12.93 11.93 15.07
C ASP A 205 11.83 10.89 15.26
N GLU A 206 11.35 10.34 14.15
CA GLU A 206 10.32 9.31 14.10
C GLU A 206 10.85 8.04 13.44
N ASP A 207 10.68 6.91 14.11
CA ASP A 207 11.03 5.60 13.58
C ASP A 207 9.84 5.03 12.82
N LEU A 208 9.91 5.06 11.48
CA LEU A 208 8.87 4.51 10.61
C LEU A 208 8.76 2.98 10.79
N ILE A 209 7.58 2.51 11.20
CA ILE A 209 7.31 1.07 11.40
C ILE A 209 6.45 0.46 10.31
N PHE A 210 5.56 1.27 9.72
CA PHE A 210 4.61 0.81 8.73
C PHE A 210 4.26 1.95 7.79
N ARG A 211 4.22 1.64 6.49
CA ARG A 211 3.77 2.56 5.45
C ARG A 211 2.96 1.81 4.41
N ASP A 212 1.71 2.21 4.25
CA ASP A 212 0.88 1.84 3.10
C ASP A 212 0.68 3.08 2.24
N ALA A 213 0.92 2.98 0.94
CA ALA A 213 0.80 4.10 0.02
C ALA A 213 0.15 3.63 -1.28
N ALA A 214 -1.16 3.81 -1.42
CA ALA A 214 -1.88 3.51 -2.66
C ALA A 214 -2.03 4.78 -3.50
N LYS A 215 -1.80 4.67 -4.80
CA LYS A 215 -2.09 5.72 -5.79
C LYS A 215 -2.71 5.08 -7.01
N LEU A 216 -4.00 5.31 -7.19
CA LEU A 216 -4.82 4.66 -8.19
C LEU A 216 -5.21 5.69 -9.25
N SER A 217 -4.96 5.34 -10.51
CA SER A 217 -5.55 6.03 -11.66
C SER A 217 -6.80 5.28 -12.07
N GLY A 218 -7.94 5.96 -12.13
CA GLY A 218 -9.19 5.30 -12.50
C GLY A 218 -9.30 5.11 -14.02
N GLY A 219 -10.22 4.24 -14.42
CA GLY A 219 -10.45 3.90 -15.82
C GLY A 219 -10.48 2.40 -16.06
N ASN A 220 -10.40 2.01 -17.33
CA ASN A 220 -10.53 0.62 -17.74
C ASN A 220 -9.42 -0.27 -17.18
N ALA A 221 -8.21 0.26 -17.00
CA ALA A 221 -7.09 -0.49 -16.44
C ALA A 221 -7.34 -0.91 -15.00
N LEU A 222 -7.63 0.05 -14.12
CA LEU A 222 -7.96 -0.25 -12.72
C LEU A 222 -9.18 -1.16 -12.59
N LYS A 223 -10.24 -0.91 -13.37
CA LYS A 223 -11.44 -1.75 -13.38
C LYS A 223 -11.12 -3.21 -13.73
N ARG A 224 -10.23 -3.44 -14.69
CA ARG A 224 -9.78 -4.77 -15.09
C ARG A 224 -9.06 -5.49 -13.94
N HIS A 225 -8.13 -4.81 -13.27
CA HIS A 225 -7.31 -5.43 -12.22
C HIS A 225 -8.13 -5.67 -10.94
N MET A 226 -9.10 -4.80 -10.66
CA MET A 226 -10.03 -4.93 -9.52
C MET A 226 -11.15 -5.96 -9.77
N ARG A 227 -11.41 -6.34 -11.03
CA ARG A 227 -12.38 -7.39 -11.41
C ARG A 227 -13.77 -7.13 -10.83
N GLU A 228 -14.30 -8.06 -10.05
CA GLU A 228 -15.61 -7.97 -9.39
C GLU A 228 -15.56 -7.21 -8.05
N PHE A 229 -14.37 -6.88 -7.54
CA PHE A 229 -14.20 -6.24 -6.24
C PHE A 229 -14.40 -4.73 -6.35
N ASN A 230 -15.34 -4.22 -5.55
CA ASN A 230 -15.69 -2.80 -5.52
C ASN A 230 -15.25 -2.11 -4.23
N THR A 231 -14.78 -2.87 -3.25
CA THR A 231 -14.34 -2.35 -1.94
C THR A 231 -13.00 -2.98 -1.58
N VAL A 232 -12.06 -2.13 -1.19
CA VAL A 232 -10.76 -2.54 -0.65
C VAL A 232 -10.66 -2.00 0.76
N CYS A 233 -10.20 -2.83 1.69
CA CYS A 233 -10.03 -2.44 3.08
C CYS A 233 -8.72 -3.00 3.63
N MET A 234 -8.03 -2.16 4.40
CA MET A 234 -6.92 -2.48 5.26
C MET A 234 -7.35 -2.26 6.71
N MET A 235 -7.02 -3.22 7.57
CA MET A 235 -7.11 -3.13 9.02
C MET A 235 -5.72 -3.35 9.61
N LEU A 236 -5.27 -2.43 10.44
CA LEU A 236 -3.97 -2.44 11.10
C LEU A 236 -4.17 -2.55 12.61
N LEU A 237 -3.51 -3.52 13.25
CA LEU A 237 -3.52 -3.69 14.71
C LEU A 237 -2.08 -3.64 15.24
N VAL A 238 -1.80 -2.73 16.17
CA VAL A 238 -0.49 -2.58 16.82
C VAL A 238 -0.68 -2.43 18.33
N GLY A 239 0.19 -3.06 19.12
CA GLY A 239 0.25 -2.87 20.57
C GLY A 239 -0.61 -3.82 21.42
N PRO A 240 -0.41 -3.81 22.75
CA PRO A 240 -0.90 -4.83 23.67
C PRO A 240 -2.42 -4.89 23.81
N ARG A 241 -3.15 -3.77 23.68
CA ARG A 241 -4.62 -3.73 23.90
C ARG A 241 -5.44 -4.36 22.79
N VAL A 242 -4.82 -4.57 21.63
CA VAL A 242 -5.44 -5.19 20.45
C VAL A 242 -4.81 -6.56 20.14
N GLN A 243 -3.88 -7.01 20.97
CA GLN A 243 -3.12 -8.24 20.77
C GLN A 243 -4.00 -9.49 20.68
N GLU A 244 -5.02 -9.60 21.53
CA GLU A 244 -5.97 -10.72 21.51
C GLU A 244 -6.75 -10.80 20.19
N ALA A 245 -7.24 -9.66 19.71
CA ALA A 245 -7.92 -9.57 18.41
C ALA A 245 -6.96 -9.93 17.27
N ALA A 246 -5.72 -9.43 17.33
CA ALA A 246 -4.67 -9.73 16.37
C ALA A 246 -4.31 -11.24 16.34
N ASP A 247 -4.22 -11.88 17.50
CA ASP A 247 -3.97 -13.32 17.63
C ASP A 247 -5.11 -14.16 17.06
N LEU A 248 -6.35 -13.76 17.31
CA LEU A 248 -7.51 -14.43 16.73
C LEU A 248 -7.50 -14.32 15.21
N LEU A 249 -7.27 -13.12 14.67
CA LEU A 249 -7.20 -12.89 13.22
C LEU A 249 -6.11 -13.75 12.56
N LEU A 250 -4.92 -13.80 13.16
CA LEU A 250 -3.85 -14.67 12.66
C LEU A 250 -4.24 -16.15 12.77
N SER A 251 -4.85 -16.59 13.87
CA SER A 251 -5.24 -17.99 14.02
C SER A 251 -6.27 -18.44 12.98
N LYS A 252 -7.15 -17.53 12.56
CA LYS A 252 -8.22 -17.78 11.58
C LYS A 252 -7.73 -17.62 10.13
N PHE A 253 -6.96 -16.57 9.86
CA PHE A 253 -6.65 -16.13 8.49
C PHE A 253 -5.16 -16.27 8.11
N SER A 254 -4.29 -16.69 9.03
CA SER A 254 -2.91 -17.10 8.74
C SER A 254 -2.76 -18.61 8.94
N SER A 255 -2.11 -19.29 8.00
CA SER A 255 -1.89 -20.74 7.99
C SER A 255 -0.95 -21.26 9.07
N ARG A 256 -0.25 -20.38 9.80
CA ARG A 256 0.78 -20.76 10.78
C ARG A 256 0.31 -21.69 11.91
N ASN A 257 -1.00 -21.84 12.15
CA ASN A 257 -1.53 -22.68 13.22
C ASN A 257 -2.12 -24.04 12.81
N LYS A 258 -2.37 -24.32 11.51
CA LYS A 258 -2.95 -25.62 11.12
C LYS A 258 -1.92 -26.76 11.10
N TYR A 259 -0.68 -26.47 10.70
CA TYR A 259 0.37 -27.49 10.58
C TYR A 259 0.91 -28.05 11.92
N ARG A 260 0.71 -27.37 13.06
CA ARG A 260 1.18 -27.87 14.37
C ARG A 260 0.21 -28.81 15.08
N HIS A 261 -1.09 -28.75 14.78
CA HIS A 261 -2.10 -29.52 15.52
C HIS A 261 -2.52 -30.81 14.79
N GLU A 262 -2.53 -30.82 13.45
CA GLU A 262 -2.95 -31.99 12.66
C GLU A 262 -1.92 -33.13 12.68
N VAL A 263 -0.64 -32.83 12.88
CA VAL A 263 0.42 -33.85 13.01
C VAL A 263 0.29 -34.65 14.32
N MET A 264 -0.48 -34.18 15.30
CA MET A 264 -0.70 -34.88 16.58
C MET A 264 -2.05 -35.62 16.68
N SER A 265 -3.06 -35.29 15.86
CA SER A 265 -4.41 -35.87 16.01
C SER A 265 -4.75 -36.98 15.01
N GLY A 266 -3.91 -37.27 14.02
CA GLY A 266 -4.08 -38.45 13.14
C GLY A 266 -5.39 -38.50 12.34
N THR A 267 -6.13 -37.40 12.27
CA THR A 267 -7.41 -37.30 11.55
C THR A 267 -7.20 -36.56 10.24
N SER A 268 -7.14 -37.32 9.14
CA SER A 268 -7.17 -36.77 7.78
C SER A 268 -8.60 -36.31 7.45
N HIS A 269 -8.95 -35.08 7.85
CA HIS A 269 -10.06 -34.39 7.20
C HIS A 269 -9.55 -33.75 5.92
N GLN A 270 -10.10 -34.18 4.78
CA GLN A 270 -9.98 -33.44 3.53
C GLN A 270 -10.66 -32.09 3.69
N ASN A 271 -9.92 -31.06 4.10
CA ASN A 271 -10.39 -29.69 4.13
C ASN A 271 -10.00 -29.01 2.81
N VAL A 272 -10.85 -29.16 1.80
CA VAL A 272 -10.90 -28.21 0.69
C VAL A 272 -11.18 -26.85 1.33
N GLY A 273 -10.27 -25.89 1.16
CA GLY A 273 -10.24 -24.64 1.92
C GLY A 273 -11.51 -23.81 1.78
N ASP A 274 -12.27 -23.71 2.87
CA ASP A 274 -13.19 -22.60 3.08
C ASP A 274 -12.41 -21.27 3.07
N GLY A 275 -12.92 -20.29 2.32
CA GLY A 275 -12.62 -18.87 2.52
C GLY A 275 -11.48 -18.27 1.72
N LEU A 276 -11.33 -18.56 0.44
CA LEU A 276 -10.32 -17.88 -0.40
C LEU A 276 -10.92 -17.09 -1.58
N ASN A 277 -12.13 -17.44 -2.05
CA ASN A 277 -13.10 -16.53 -2.70
C ASN A 277 -14.52 -17.11 -2.52
N THR A 278 -14.98 -17.18 -1.26
CA THR A 278 -16.37 -17.57 -0.96
C THR A 278 -17.22 -16.31 -1.00
N ASP A 279 -18.22 -16.27 -1.87
CA ASP A 279 -19.18 -15.17 -2.05
C ASP A 279 -18.59 -13.82 -2.50
N GLY A 280 -17.42 -13.78 -3.16
CA GLY A 280 -16.85 -12.52 -3.64
C GLY A 280 -16.08 -11.73 -2.57
N LEU A 281 -15.53 -12.41 -1.58
CA LEU A 281 -14.69 -11.86 -0.52
C LEU A 281 -13.32 -12.57 -0.47
N ILE A 282 -12.25 -11.79 -0.61
CA ILE A 282 -10.87 -12.24 -0.38
C ILE A 282 -10.37 -11.61 0.90
N VAL A 283 -9.84 -12.43 1.81
CA VAL A 283 -9.24 -11.97 3.07
C VAL A 283 -7.84 -12.54 3.20
N SER A 284 -6.91 -11.65 3.53
CA SER A 284 -5.50 -11.95 3.74
C SER A 284 -5.03 -11.32 5.04
N CYS A 285 -4.13 -12.00 5.76
CA CYS A 285 -3.61 -11.51 7.04
C CYS A 285 -2.11 -11.81 7.14
N GLY A 286 -1.34 -10.84 7.60
CA GLY A 286 0.10 -10.90 7.74
C GLY A 286 0.61 -10.14 8.96
N THR A 287 1.90 -10.32 9.26
CA THR A 287 2.57 -9.64 10.39
C THR A 287 3.68 -8.73 9.89
N PHE A 288 3.87 -7.57 10.52
CA PHE A 288 5.03 -6.72 10.30
C PHE A 288 5.75 -6.45 11.64
N GLY A 289 7.01 -6.04 11.58
CA GLY A 289 7.90 -5.97 12.75
C GLY A 289 8.96 -4.89 12.62
N THR A 290 9.52 -4.49 13.77
CA THR A 290 10.62 -3.51 13.89
C THR A 290 11.93 -4.20 14.25
N VAL A 291 13.02 -3.44 14.38
CA VAL A 291 14.34 -3.95 14.81
C VAL A 291 14.30 -4.58 16.21
N GLU A 292 13.33 -4.20 17.05
CA GLU A 292 13.22 -4.61 18.45
C GLU A 292 12.09 -5.62 18.74
N HIS A 293 11.11 -5.76 17.84
CA HIS A 293 10.07 -6.77 17.97
C HIS A 293 9.81 -7.49 16.65
N SER A 294 9.90 -8.82 16.66
CA SER A 294 9.64 -9.68 15.50
C SER A 294 8.20 -9.64 15.02
N ARG A 295 7.30 -9.13 15.86
CA ARG A 295 5.89 -8.90 15.59
C ARG A 295 5.48 -7.61 16.30
N GLU A 296 5.56 -6.51 15.58
CA GLU A 296 5.08 -5.22 16.06
C GLU A 296 3.57 -5.12 15.88
N GLY A 297 3.07 -5.62 14.74
CA GLY A 297 1.65 -5.53 14.41
C GLY A 297 1.17 -6.59 13.43
N VAL A 298 -0.15 -6.56 13.24
CA VAL A 298 -0.89 -7.40 12.29
C VAL A 298 -1.58 -6.49 11.29
N ILE A 299 -1.45 -6.85 10.01
CA ILE A 299 -2.21 -6.25 8.92
C ILE A 299 -3.18 -7.29 8.38
N LEU A 300 -4.43 -6.88 8.23
CA LEU A 300 -5.45 -7.62 7.50
C LEU A 300 -5.86 -6.79 6.30
N ARG A 301 -5.84 -7.38 5.11
CA ARG A 301 -6.38 -6.77 3.91
C ARG A 301 -7.50 -7.62 3.34
N LEU A 302 -8.55 -6.97 2.88
CA LEU A 302 -9.68 -7.63 2.23
C LEU A 302 -10.13 -6.89 0.97
N ALA A 303 -10.60 -7.67 -0.01
CA ALA A 303 -11.30 -7.18 -1.18
C ALA A 303 -12.71 -7.79 -1.19
N ALA A 304 -13.74 -6.95 -1.36
CA ALA A 304 -15.13 -7.37 -1.32
C ALA A 304 -15.91 -6.81 -2.54
N GLN A 305 -16.94 -7.55 -2.98
CA GLN A 305 -17.86 -7.07 -4.02
C GLN A 305 -18.73 -5.90 -3.54
N THR A 306 -18.99 -5.82 -2.23
CA THR A 306 -19.86 -4.81 -1.62
C THR A 306 -19.30 -4.26 -0.31
N VAL A 307 -19.67 -3.01 0.01
CA VAL A 307 -19.29 -2.36 1.26
C VAL A 307 -19.87 -3.09 2.46
N GLU A 308 -21.09 -3.60 2.33
CA GLU A 308 -21.79 -4.29 3.42
C GLU A 308 -21.13 -5.63 3.74
N GLN A 309 -20.64 -6.35 2.74
CA GLN A 309 -19.86 -7.56 2.96
C GLN A 309 -18.58 -7.28 3.74
N ALA A 310 -17.85 -6.21 3.38
CA ALA A 310 -16.70 -5.76 4.13
C ALA A 310 -17.08 -5.32 5.56
N ALA A 311 -18.14 -4.53 5.73
CA ALA A 311 -18.59 -4.05 7.04
C ALA A 311 -19.03 -5.18 7.97
N ARG A 312 -19.74 -6.20 7.45
CA ARG A 312 -20.12 -7.39 8.24
C ARG A 312 -18.87 -8.13 8.71
N PHE A 313 -17.94 -8.36 7.79
CA PHE A 313 -16.68 -9.01 8.12
C PHE A 313 -15.93 -8.24 9.23
N LEU A 314 -15.83 -6.92 9.12
CA LEU A 314 -15.14 -6.09 10.11
C LEU A 314 -15.85 -6.09 11.46
N SER A 315 -17.19 -5.97 11.49
CA SER A 315 -18.01 -6.01 12.71
C SER A 315 -17.86 -7.35 13.46
N GLU A 316 -17.91 -8.48 12.73
CA GLU A 316 -17.74 -9.82 13.32
C GLU A 316 -16.37 -10.03 13.99
N HIS A 317 -15.33 -9.37 13.47
CA HIS A 317 -13.95 -9.56 13.96
C HIS A 317 -13.50 -8.48 14.95
N ILE A 318 -14.03 -7.26 14.86
CA ILE A 318 -13.82 -6.19 15.85
C ILE A 318 -14.67 -6.43 17.11
N GLY A 319 -15.71 -7.27 17.05
CA GLY A 319 -16.59 -7.57 18.19
C GLY A 319 -15.88 -8.01 19.48
N ASN A 320 -14.67 -8.57 19.41
CA ASN A 320 -13.88 -8.91 20.61
C ASN A 320 -13.40 -7.68 21.40
N LEU A 321 -13.32 -6.51 20.75
CA LEU A 321 -13.03 -5.23 21.40
C LEU A 321 -14.28 -4.59 22.01
N SER A 322 -15.45 -5.24 21.97
CA SER A 322 -16.70 -4.72 22.56
C SER A 322 -16.60 -4.38 24.05
N GLY A 323 -15.67 -4.97 24.79
CA GLY A 323 -15.38 -4.57 26.17
C GLY A 323 -14.71 -3.20 26.30
N GLN A 324 -14.00 -2.75 25.27
CA GLN A 324 -13.25 -1.49 25.21
C GLN A 324 -13.98 -0.40 24.40
N LEU A 325 -14.87 -0.81 23.48
CA LEU A 325 -15.67 0.07 22.63
C LEU A 325 -17.06 0.31 23.22
N GLU A 326 -17.58 1.53 23.07
CA GLU A 326 -18.94 1.84 23.50
C GLU A 326 -20.00 1.41 22.50
N ASP A 327 -19.70 1.58 21.22
CA ASP A 327 -20.58 1.32 20.08
C ASP A 327 -19.83 0.51 19.01
N ASP A 328 -20.56 -0.29 18.22
CA ASP A 328 -20.02 -0.93 17.02
C ASP A 328 -19.88 0.12 15.90
N PRO A 329 -18.66 0.45 15.44
CA PRO A 329 -18.44 1.49 14.44
C PRO A 329 -19.02 1.16 13.06
N PHE A 330 -19.41 -0.09 12.78
CA PHE A 330 -19.97 -0.49 11.49
C PHE A 330 -21.50 -0.60 11.50
N LEU A 331 -22.13 -0.48 12.67
CA LEU A 331 -23.56 -0.73 12.82
C LEU A 331 -24.42 0.16 11.91
N GLU A 332 -24.02 1.43 11.74
CA GLU A 332 -24.73 2.37 10.86
C GLU A 332 -24.77 1.90 9.40
N ILE A 333 -23.65 1.38 8.89
CA ILE A 333 -23.57 0.82 7.53
C ILE A 333 -24.51 -0.38 7.41
N LEU A 334 -24.52 -1.27 8.40
CA LEU A 334 -25.32 -2.49 8.40
C LEU A 334 -26.83 -2.22 8.50
N VAL A 335 -27.24 -1.21 9.28
CA VAL A 335 -28.65 -0.87 9.52
C VAL A 335 -29.26 -0.09 8.34
N SER A 336 -28.49 0.80 7.68
CA SER A 336 -28.98 1.68 6.60
C SER A 336 -29.71 0.98 5.45
N LYS A 337 -29.42 -0.31 5.20
CA LYS A 337 -30.03 -1.10 4.12
C LYS A 337 -31.28 -1.86 4.56
N GLN A 338 -31.42 -2.23 5.83
CA GLN A 338 -32.65 -2.87 6.33
C GLN A 338 -33.86 -1.94 6.18
N THR A 339 -33.65 -0.63 6.38
CA THR A 339 -34.66 0.39 6.11
C THR A 339 -35.03 0.50 4.63
N SER A 340 -34.06 0.34 3.70
CA SER A 340 -34.32 0.37 2.25
C SER A 340 -35.09 -0.84 1.73
N LEU A 341 -34.91 -2.00 2.36
CA LEU A 341 -35.65 -3.23 2.04
C LEU A 341 -37.10 -3.16 2.57
N ASN A 342 -37.30 -2.60 3.76
CA ASN A 342 -38.63 -2.46 4.37
C ASN A 342 -39.51 -1.37 3.75
N THR A 343 -38.95 -0.43 2.99
CA THR A 343 -39.72 0.55 2.20
C THR A 343 -40.20 0.02 0.84
N SER A 344 -39.90 -1.23 0.49
CA SER A 344 -40.25 -1.83 -0.82
C SER A 344 -41.46 -2.78 -0.80
N THR A 345 -42.24 -2.83 0.30
CA THR A 345 -43.45 -3.65 0.42
C THR A 345 -44.75 -2.90 0.12
N GLY A 346 -44.71 -1.92 -0.79
CA GLY A 346 -45.89 -1.28 -1.38
C GLY A 346 -45.93 -1.55 -2.89
N ASP A 347 -46.89 -2.37 -3.31
CA ASP A 347 -47.34 -2.66 -4.68
C ASP A 347 -46.26 -3.03 -5.72
N LYS A 348 -45.95 -4.34 -5.79
CA LYS A 348 -45.26 -4.95 -6.93
C LYS A 348 -46.26 -5.28 -8.05
N GLU A 349 -46.23 -4.52 -9.13
CA GLU A 349 -46.61 -5.04 -10.45
C GLU A 349 -45.59 -6.12 -10.88
N PRO A 350 -46.02 -7.21 -11.54
CA PRO A 350 -45.12 -8.30 -11.91
C PRO A 350 -44.18 -7.87 -13.05
N ALA A 351 -42.87 -7.92 -12.77
CA ALA A 351 -41.83 -7.68 -13.76
C ALA A 351 -41.85 -8.75 -14.86
N LYS A 352 -41.81 -8.31 -16.12
CA LYS A 352 -41.62 -9.18 -17.29
C LYS A 352 -40.25 -9.89 -17.23
N PRO A 353 -40.16 -11.15 -17.69
CA PRO A 353 -38.89 -11.88 -17.70
C PRO A 353 -37.89 -11.22 -18.65
N GLN A 354 -36.67 -10.97 -18.15
CA GLN A 354 -35.52 -10.58 -18.97
C GLN A 354 -35.06 -11.76 -19.85
N PRO A 355 -34.65 -11.54 -21.11
CA PRO A 355 -34.09 -12.59 -21.94
C PRO A 355 -32.67 -12.98 -21.45
N PRO A 356 -32.21 -14.20 -21.75
CA PRO A 356 -30.89 -14.68 -21.33
C PRO A 356 -29.77 -13.84 -21.95
N PHE A 357 -28.73 -13.59 -21.16
CA PHE A 357 -27.50 -12.88 -21.57
C PHE A 357 -26.88 -13.54 -22.81
N ALA A 358 -26.63 -12.74 -23.85
CA ALA A 358 -25.84 -13.15 -25.00
C ALA A 358 -24.35 -13.27 -24.62
N PRO A 359 -23.56 -14.14 -25.26
CA PRO A 359 -22.14 -14.30 -24.96
C PRO A 359 -21.39 -13.00 -25.31
N GLN A 360 -20.53 -12.53 -24.40
CA GLN A 360 -19.62 -11.41 -24.66
C GLN A 360 -18.58 -11.85 -25.71
N GLU A 361 -18.40 -11.03 -26.74
CA GLU A 361 -17.37 -11.24 -27.76
C GLU A 361 -15.97 -11.18 -27.13
N HIS A 362 -15.17 -12.20 -27.42
CA HIS A 362 -13.75 -12.26 -27.07
C HIS A 362 -13.00 -11.17 -27.85
N LEU A 363 -12.53 -10.14 -27.14
CA LEU A 363 -11.58 -9.17 -27.66
C LEU A 363 -10.16 -9.72 -27.47
N SER A 364 -9.65 -10.37 -28.51
CA SER A 364 -8.22 -10.65 -28.68
C SER A 364 -7.42 -9.34 -28.69
N PHE A 365 -6.21 -9.36 -28.11
CA PHE A 365 -5.25 -8.26 -27.95
C PHE A 365 -4.81 -7.48 -29.23
N GLY A 366 -5.47 -7.66 -30.37
CA GLY A 366 -5.15 -7.01 -31.64
C GLY A 366 -6.17 -5.97 -32.06
N LEU A 367 -6.28 -4.84 -31.35
CA LEU A 367 -6.91 -3.61 -31.87
C LEU A 367 -6.29 -2.38 -31.17
N MET A 368 -5.03 -2.13 -31.52
CA MET A 368 -4.35 -0.86 -31.28
C MET A 368 -3.93 -0.28 -32.64
N GLU A 369 -4.85 -0.25 -33.61
CA GLU A 369 -4.66 0.47 -34.87
C GLU A 369 -5.97 1.12 -35.33
N GLN A 370 -5.91 2.46 -35.41
CA GLN A 370 -6.63 3.35 -36.32
C GLN A 370 -8.12 3.62 -36.10
N SER A 371 -8.41 4.90 -35.84
CA SER A 371 -9.59 5.57 -36.40
C SER A 371 -9.18 6.98 -36.80
N PHE A 372 -8.84 7.10 -38.09
CA PHE A 372 -8.57 8.35 -38.78
C PHE A 372 -9.89 9.09 -39.06
N HIS A 373 -9.93 10.38 -38.73
CA HIS A 373 -10.67 11.35 -39.55
C HIS A 373 -9.82 12.61 -39.72
N MET A 374 -9.49 12.88 -40.98
CA MET A 374 -8.78 14.07 -41.44
C MET A 374 -9.53 15.35 -41.10
N HIS A 375 -8.83 16.31 -40.51
CA HIS A 375 -9.03 17.71 -40.85
C HIS A 375 -7.68 18.43 -40.91
N ASP A 376 -7.42 18.96 -42.11
CA ASP A 376 -6.35 19.89 -42.42
C ASP A 376 -6.40 21.13 -41.51
N ASN A 377 -5.23 21.62 -41.08
CA ASN A 377 -4.77 22.98 -41.38
C ASN A 377 -3.44 23.33 -40.68
N ASN A 378 -2.41 23.46 -41.53
CA ASN A 378 -1.41 24.54 -41.63
C ASN A 378 -1.04 25.42 -40.42
N SER A 379 0.29 25.48 -40.18
CA SER A 379 1.09 26.59 -39.63
C SER A 379 0.77 27.00 -38.18
N VAL A 380 1.72 27.18 -37.28
CA VAL A 380 2.88 28.09 -37.36
C VAL A 380 3.92 27.55 -36.37
N ALA A 381 5.07 27.15 -36.89
CA ALA A 381 6.31 27.19 -36.14
C ALA A 381 6.84 28.62 -36.25
N ASP A 382 7.07 29.28 -35.13
CA ASP A 382 8.19 30.21 -34.89
C ASP A 382 7.91 31.05 -33.64
N MET A 383 8.99 31.39 -32.95
CA MET A 383 9.11 32.31 -31.80
C MET A 383 8.86 31.71 -30.42
N ILE A 384 9.94 31.49 -29.68
CA ILE A 384 10.36 32.34 -28.55
C ILE A 384 11.76 31.88 -28.11
N GLU A 385 12.76 32.64 -28.55
CA GLU A 385 14.07 32.76 -27.92
C GLU A 385 14.06 33.99 -27.00
N GLU A 386 14.84 33.91 -25.92
CA GLU A 386 15.28 35.00 -25.04
C GLU A 386 14.25 35.84 -24.26
N LYS A 387 14.24 35.64 -22.93
CA LYS A 387 14.58 36.68 -21.95
C LYS A 387 14.68 36.09 -20.54
N SER A 388 15.91 35.85 -20.09
CA SER A 388 16.27 35.65 -18.69
C SER A 388 17.25 36.76 -18.30
N SER A 389 16.87 37.64 -17.37
CA SER A 389 17.81 38.52 -16.68
C SER A 389 17.34 38.88 -15.27
N LYS A 390 18.14 38.43 -14.29
CA LYS A 390 18.56 39.08 -13.03
C LYS A 390 17.57 39.18 -11.84
N ALA A 391 17.95 38.47 -10.76
CA ALA A 391 18.02 38.86 -9.34
C ALA A 391 17.94 37.56 -8.50
N ASP A 392 18.74 37.22 -7.48
CA ASP A 392 19.84 37.88 -6.78
C ASP A 392 20.71 36.80 -6.08
N ASP A 393 21.97 37.15 -5.88
CA ASP A 393 23.01 36.40 -5.17
C ASP A 393 22.70 36.22 -3.67
N CYS A 394 22.85 34.98 -3.18
CA CYS A 394 23.38 34.75 -1.82
C CYS A 394 24.19 33.45 -1.80
N THR A 395 25.46 33.59 -2.18
CA THR A 395 26.48 32.55 -2.25
C THR A 395 27.03 32.26 -0.85
N THR A 396 26.82 31.05 -0.33
CA THR A 396 27.72 30.47 0.69
C THR A 396 28.31 29.19 0.12
N GLN A 397 29.55 29.34 -0.35
CA GLN A 397 30.55 28.38 -0.84
C GLN A 397 30.26 26.88 -0.64
N ILE A 398 29.78 26.23 -1.70
CA ILE A 398 30.15 24.85 -2.04
C ILE A 398 31.19 24.97 -3.14
N ALA A 399 32.44 24.65 -2.83
CA ALA A 399 33.52 24.65 -3.81
C ALA A 399 33.22 23.59 -4.88
N GLU A 400 32.87 24.07 -6.08
CA GLU A 400 32.72 23.29 -7.30
C GLU A 400 34.01 22.53 -7.64
N LEU A 401 34.02 21.22 -7.37
CA LEU A 401 34.81 20.30 -8.18
C LEU A 401 34.15 20.25 -9.56
N LYS A 402 34.73 21.01 -10.49
CA LYS A 402 34.34 21.10 -11.91
C LYS A 402 33.96 19.73 -12.46
N LEU A 403 32.66 19.57 -12.70
CA LEU A 403 32.06 18.46 -13.40
C LEU A 403 32.65 18.35 -14.81
N THR A 404 33.22 17.18 -15.08
CA THR A 404 33.45 16.63 -16.42
C THR A 404 32.17 16.70 -17.26
N SER A 405 32.34 16.86 -18.57
CA SER A 405 31.28 17.24 -19.51
C SER A 405 30.11 16.23 -19.58
N PRO A 406 28.91 16.63 -20.05
CA PRO A 406 27.76 15.73 -20.22
C PRO A 406 28.04 14.52 -21.15
N VAL A 407 29.06 14.62 -22.00
CA VAL A 407 29.46 13.59 -22.96
C VAL A 407 30.21 12.43 -22.27
N GLU A 408 30.97 12.71 -21.21
CA GLU A 408 31.73 11.69 -20.48
C GLU A 408 30.84 10.84 -19.55
N ARG A 409 29.63 11.32 -19.20
CA ARG A 409 28.64 10.53 -18.45
C ARG A 409 28.09 9.32 -19.23
N ARG A 410 28.23 9.28 -20.55
CA ARG A 410 27.68 8.21 -21.42
C ARG A 410 28.62 7.03 -21.68
N GLN A 411 29.82 6.97 -21.09
CA GLN A 411 30.77 5.89 -21.36
C GLN A 411 31.47 5.37 -20.10
N ALA A 412 30.73 4.68 -19.23
CA ALA A 412 31.27 3.54 -18.53
C ALA A 412 30.65 2.30 -19.17
N ILE A 413 31.21 1.83 -20.29
CA ILE A 413 30.79 0.56 -20.89
C ILE A 413 31.21 -0.54 -19.91
N VAL A 414 30.30 -0.90 -19.00
CA VAL A 414 30.45 -2.14 -18.24
C VAL A 414 30.52 -3.26 -19.26
N ASN A 415 31.50 -4.13 -19.09
CA ASN A 415 31.65 -5.32 -19.92
C ASN A 415 30.29 -6.03 -20.02
N PRO A 416 29.72 -6.21 -21.23
CA PRO A 416 28.36 -6.75 -21.39
C PRO A 416 28.21 -8.15 -20.78
N PHE A 417 29.31 -8.92 -20.67
CA PHE A 417 29.30 -10.21 -19.99
C PHE A 417 28.93 -10.11 -18.50
N VAL A 418 29.26 -9.01 -17.83
CA VAL A 418 28.86 -8.76 -16.43
C VAL A 418 27.35 -8.61 -16.34
N LEU A 419 26.72 -7.90 -17.28
CA LEU A 419 25.27 -7.73 -17.32
C LEU A 419 24.57 -9.08 -17.45
N TYR A 420 25.04 -9.93 -18.37
CA TYR A 420 24.49 -11.29 -18.54
C TYR A 420 24.64 -12.15 -17.29
N GLN A 421 25.77 -12.07 -16.60
CA GLN A 421 25.99 -12.80 -15.34
C GLN A 421 25.07 -12.33 -14.20
N LEU A 422 24.72 -11.03 -14.17
CA LEU A 422 23.81 -10.48 -13.16
C LEU A 422 22.37 -10.95 -13.37
N VAL A 423 21.95 -11.15 -14.61
CA VAL A 423 20.59 -11.60 -14.95
C VAL A 423 20.50 -13.09 -15.24
N ASP A 424 21.58 -13.87 -15.14
CA ASP A 424 21.54 -15.29 -15.46
C ASP A 424 20.54 -16.04 -14.56
N SER A 425 19.76 -16.96 -15.12
CA SER A 425 18.83 -17.80 -14.35
C SER A 425 19.55 -18.82 -13.47
N SER A 426 20.80 -19.14 -13.79
CA SER A 426 21.67 -20.02 -13.01
C SER A 426 22.30 -19.33 -11.80
N ALA A 427 22.23 -18.00 -11.69
CA ALA A 427 22.74 -17.29 -10.55
C ALA A 427 21.99 -17.73 -9.27
N PRO A 428 22.68 -18.16 -8.20
CA PRO A 428 22.04 -18.74 -7.01
C PRO A 428 21.47 -17.65 -6.08
N THR A 429 20.62 -16.79 -6.64
CA THR A 429 19.91 -15.71 -5.94
C THR A 429 18.66 -16.21 -5.22
N GLY A 430 18.10 -17.36 -5.63
CA GLY A 430 16.85 -17.90 -5.08
C GLY A 430 15.59 -17.34 -5.73
N GLY A 431 15.71 -16.51 -6.78
CA GLY A 431 14.57 -15.94 -7.52
C GLY A 431 13.58 -17.00 -8.02
N PHE A 432 14.12 -18.12 -8.52
CA PHE A 432 13.38 -19.28 -8.99
C PHE A 432 12.40 -19.89 -7.98
N SER A 433 12.56 -19.68 -6.67
CA SER A 433 11.66 -20.28 -5.67
C SER A 433 10.34 -19.52 -5.48
N HIS A 434 10.17 -18.37 -6.13
CA HIS A 434 9.05 -17.46 -5.88
C HIS A 434 8.13 -17.32 -7.09
N SER A 435 6.81 -17.42 -6.87
CA SER A 435 5.78 -17.33 -7.91
C SER A 435 5.19 -15.93 -8.08
N ASN A 436 5.61 -14.94 -7.26
CA ASN A 436 5.14 -13.55 -7.29
C ASN A 436 3.62 -13.44 -7.47
N THR A 437 2.87 -14.12 -6.60
CA THR A 437 1.39 -14.19 -6.56
C THR A 437 0.70 -14.99 -7.67
N VAL A 438 1.39 -15.44 -8.73
CA VAL A 438 0.75 -16.23 -9.80
C VAL A 438 0.08 -17.50 -9.26
N GLU A 439 0.73 -18.17 -8.31
CA GLU A 439 0.20 -19.39 -7.70
C GLU A 439 -1.11 -19.15 -6.95
N VAL A 440 -1.15 -18.13 -6.09
CA VAL A 440 -2.38 -17.81 -5.32
C VAL A 440 -3.49 -17.34 -6.26
N THR A 441 -3.17 -16.52 -7.27
CA THR A 441 -4.15 -16.06 -8.26
C THR A 441 -4.75 -17.22 -9.03
N HIS A 442 -3.93 -18.21 -9.39
CA HIS A 442 -4.42 -19.43 -10.05
C HIS A 442 -5.32 -20.26 -9.12
N GLN A 443 -4.89 -20.50 -7.88
CA GLN A 443 -5.68 -21.28 -6.91
C GLN A 443 -7.01 -20.60 -6.55
N LEU A 444 -7.04 -19.25 -6.56
CA LEU A 444 -8.24 -18.45 -6.38
C LEU A 444 -9.17 -18.39 -7.60
N LYS A 445 -8.82 -19.08 -8.70
CA LYS A 445 -9.54 -19.06 -9.97
C LYS A 445 -9.71 -17.65 -10.55
N LEU A 446 -8.77 -16.77 -10.21
CA LEU A 446 -8.68 -15.44 -10.80
C LEU A 446 -8.01 -15.51 -12.18
N ILE A 447 -7.09 -16.45 -12.41
CA ILE A 447 -6.66 -16.72 -13.79
C ILE A 447 -7.70 -17.66 -14.43
N GLU A 448 -8.38 -17.18 -15.48
CA GLU A 448 -9.48 -17.91 -16.11
C GLU A 448 -8.99 -19.21 -16.73
N SER A 449 -9.59 -20.35 -16.36
CA SER A 449 -9.19 -21.66 -16.85
C SER A 449 -9.66 -21.98 -18.29
N SER A 450 -10.31 -21.03 -18.97
CA SER A 450 -10.76 -21.23 -20.34
C SER A 450 -9.55 -21.18 -21.28
N GLN A 451 -9.44 -22.14 -22.21
CA GLN A 451 -8.29 -22.24 -23.13
C GLN A 451 -8.06 -20.97 -23.97
N TYR A 452 -9.11 -20.16 -24.18
CA TYR A 452 -9.07 -18.95 -24.99
C TYR A 452 -8.72 -17.66 -24.22
N ALA A 453 -8.91 -17.62 -22.89
CA ALA A 453 -8.66 -16.43 -22.07
C ALA A 453 -7.56 -16.62 -21.01
N PHE A 454 -7.05 -17.84 -20.83
CA PHE A 454 -6.02 -18.15 -19.84
C PHE A 454 -4.74 -17.33 -20.05
N SER A 455 -4.21 -17.33 -21.28
CA SER A 455 -2.98 -16.61 -21.60
C SER A 455 -3.11 -15.11 -21.37
N ASP A 456 -4.25 -14.53 -21.75
CA ASP A 456 -4.52 -13.09 -21.61
C ASP A 456 -4.66 -12.70 -20.14
N THR A 457 -5.37 -13.49 -19.33
CA THR A 457 -5.55 -13.21 -17.89
C THR A 457 -4.26 -13.41 -17.09
N LEU A 458 -3.41 -14.36 -17.48
CA LEU A 458 -2.07 -14.53 -16.91
C LEU A 458 -1.16 -13.34 -17.27
N LEU A 459 -1.13 -12.95 -18.54
CA LEU A 459 -0.34 -11.82 -19.02
C LEU A 459 -0.74 -10.51 -18.32
N GLN A 460 -2.04 -10.28 -18.15
CA GLN A 460 -2.56 -9.14 -17.38
C GLN A 460 -2.11 -9.18 -15.92
N HIS A 461 -2.23 -10.32 -15.24
CA HIS A 461 -1.76 -10.44 -13.86
C HIS A 461 -0.25 -10.19 -13.74
N VAL A 462 0.55 -10.71 -14.68
CA VAL A 462 1.99 -10.43 -14.77
C VAL A 462 2.24 -8.94 -14.94
N TRP A 463 1.49 -8.27 -15.83
CA TRP A 463 1.60 -6.83 -16.04
C TRP A 463 1.31 -6.03 -14.76
N ASP A 464 0.28 -6.41 -14.00
CA ASP A 464 -0.10 -5.73 -12.75
C ASP A 464 1.00 -5.83 -11.70
N VAL A 465 1.61 -7.01 -11.57
CA VAL A 465 2.75 -7.25 -10.68
C VAL A 465 3.97 -6.43 -11.13
N MET A 466 4.23 -6.35 -12.44
CA MET A 466 5.35 -5.57 -12.97
C MET A 466 5.15 -4.07 -12.74
N LEU A 467 3.96 -3.53 -13.00
CA LEU A 467 3.63 -2.13 -12.77
C LEU A 467 3.74 -1.78 -11.28
N GLN A 468 3.22 -2.65 -10.41
CA GLN A 468 3.39 -2.53 -8.96
C GLN A 468 4.86 -2.54 -8.55
N THR A 469 5.69 -3.42 -9.13
CA THR A 469 7.13 -3.51 -8.85
C THR A 469 7.86 -2.23 -9.24
N MET A 470 7.49 -1.65 -10.38
CA MET A 470 8.02 -0.37 -10.86
C MET A 470 7.72 0.78 -9.89
N THR A 471 6.50 0.90 -9.37
CA THR A 471 6.13 2.06 -8.53
C THR A 471 6.43 1.88 -7.05
N SER A 472 6.45 0.65 -6.54
CA SER A 472 6.64 0.36 -5.11
C SER A 472 8.07 0.00 -4.73
N THR A 473 8.81 -0.66 -5.63
CA THR A 473 10.10 -1.28 -5.31
C THR A 473 11.27 -0.62 -6.06
N ALA A 474 11.07 -0.25 -7.32
CA ALA A 474 12.13 0.37 -8.13
C ALA A 474 12.72 1.68 -7.55
N PRO A 475 11.96 2.58 -6.90
CA PRO A 475 12.55 3.79 -6.30
C PRO A 475 13.65 3.47 -5.28
N PHE A 476 13.50 2.38 -4.51
CA PHE A 476 14.51 1.92 -3.54
C PHE A 476 15.71 1.25 -4.23
N LEU A 477 15.49 0.56 -5.35
CA LEU A 477 16.55 0.03 -6.20
C LEU A 477 17.44 1.16 -6.72
N ILE A 478 16.83 2.20 -7.30
CA ILE A 478 17.54 3.35 -7.88
C ILE A 478 18.24 4.17 -6.79
N ALA A 479 17.58 4.43 -5.66
CA ALA A 479 18.21 5.13 -4.54
C ALA A 479 19.45 4.39 -4.01
N SER A 480 19.34 3.06 -3.84
CA SER A 480 20.48 2.23 -3.44
C SER A 480 21.61 2.23 -4.48
N HIS A 481 21.27 2.18 -5.77
CA HIS A 481 22.25 2.25 -6.86
C HIS A 481 22.98 3.60 -6.88
N GLY A 482 22.24 4.71 -6.81
CA GLY A 482 22.79 6.07 -6.80
C GLY A 482 23.67 6.35 -5.58
N LEU A 483 23.35 5.74 -4.44
CA LEU A 483 24.18 5.84 -3.23
C LEU A 483 25.51 5.08 -3.39
N LEU A 484 25.46 3.80 -3.79
CA LEU A 484 26.65 2.95 -3.84
C LEU A 484 27.52 3.16 -5.07
N SER A 485 26.97 3.72 -6.15
CA SER A 485 27.76 4.20 -7.28
C SER A 485 28.72 5.32 -6.89
N ARG A 486 28.40 6.12 -5.86
CA ARG A 486 29.25 7.20 -5.33
C ARG A 486 30.25 6.74 -4.26
N ALA A 487 30.03 5.57 -3.66
CA ALA A 487 30.81 5.06 -2.52
C ALA A 487 32.31 4.83 -2.79
N TYR A 488 32.74 4.68 -4.05
CA TYR A 488 34.16 4.52 -4.39
C TYR A 488 34.99 5.80 -4.10
N ALA A 489 34.35 6.98 -4.01
CA ALA A 489 35.04 8.24 -3.77
C ALA A 489 35.16 8.60 -2.27
N ILE A 490 34.34 8.00 -1.40
CA ILE A 490 34.19 8.40 0.01
C ILE A 490 34.00 7.13 0.86
N SER A 491 35.05 6.68 1.56
CA SER A 491 34.98 5.53 2.48
C SER A 491 34.38 5.91 3.84
N SER A 492 33.20 6.53 3.84
CA SER A 492 32.52 6.95 5.08
C SER A 492 31.55 5.86 5.55
N GLU A 493 31.58 5.50 6.84
CA GLU A 493 30.57 4.65 7.48
C GLU A 493 29.14 5.15 7.24
N SER A 494 28.98 6.48 7.09
CA SER A 494 27.68 7.13 6.84
C SER A 494 26.95 6.60 5.61
N ILE A 495 27.66 6.14 4.57
CA ILE A 495 27.03 5.60 3.34
C ILE A 495 26.28 4.31 3.66
N PHE A 496 26.84 3.48 4.54
CA PHE A 496 26.19 2.22 4.90
C PHE A 496 25.01 2.45 5.84
N ASP A 497 25.06 3.49 6.68
CA ASP A 497 23.93 3.89 7.53
C ASP A 497 22.78 4.42 6.67
N GLU A 498 23.08 5.25 5.65
CA GLU A 498 22.08 5.74 4.69
C GLU A 498 21.49 4.59 3.86
N TRP A 499 22.29 3.62 3.42
CA TRP A 499 21.80 2.43 2.73
C TRP A 499 20.87 1.59 3.62
N GLU A 500 21.23 1.42 4.90
CA GLU A 500 20.42 0.70 5.87
C GLU A 500 19.09 1.42 6.13
N HIS A 501 19.06 2.76 6.07
CA HIS A 501 17.83 3.54 6.11
C HIS A 501 16.95 3.34 4.88
N ILE A 502 17.53 3.26 3.66
CA ILE A 502 16.79 2.94 2.43
C ILE A 502 16.18 1.53 2.53
N ASP A 503 16.95 0.54 3.02
CA ASP A 503 16.46 -0.83 3.23
C ASP A 503 15.39 -0.91 4.32
N SER A 504 15.52 -0.17 5.43
CA SER A 504 14.49 -0.03 6.46
C SER A 504 13.19 0.51 5.87
N SER A 505 13.31 1.54 5.04
CA SER A 505 12.17 2.20 4.43
C SER A 505 11.46 1.26 3.46
N LEU A 506 12.19 0.49 2.65
CA LEU A 506 11.58 -0.55 1.81
C LEU A 506 10.87 -1.61 2.66
N ALA A 507 11.50 -2.06 3.75
CA ALA A 507 10.89 -3.04 4.66
C ALA A 507 9.55 -2.53 5.24
N ALA A 508 9.45 -1.24 5.59
CA ALA A 508 8.22 -0.63 6.08
C ALA A 508 7.12 -0.49 5.01
N ASN A 509 7.48 -0.43 3.71
CA ASN A 509 6.53 -0.39 2.59
C ASN A 509 6.07 -1.78 2.14
N ILE A 510 6.83 -2.84 2.44
CA ILE A 510 6.42 -4.21 2.14
C ILE A 510 5.44 -4.69 3.20
N THR A 511 4.15 -4.53 2.92
CA THR A 511 3.10 -4.90 3.90
C THR A 511 2.83 -6.41 3.96
N SER A 512 3.34 -7.19 2.99
CA SER A 512 3.28 -8.64 3.02
C SER A 512 4.53 -9.27 3.61
N HIS A 513 4.35 -10.02 4.69
CA HIS A 513 5.44 -10.74 5.34
C HIS A 513 6.01 -11.88 4.47
N VAL A 514 5.19 -12.44 3.57
CA VAL A 514 5.60 -13.46 2.59
C VAL A 514 6.54 -12.83 1.57
N THR A 515 6.13 -11.70 0.99
CA THR A 515 6.94 -10.91 0.05
C THR A 515 8.21 -10.39 0.71
N GLY A 516 8.11 -9.88 1.94
CA GLY A 516 9.25 -9.38 2.70
C GLY A 516 10.29 -10.46 2.95
N ARG A 517 9.87 -11.66 3.38
CA ARG A 517 10.74 -12.82 3.56
C ARG A 517 11.36 -13.29 2.25
N ALA A 518 10.57 -13.39 1.18
CA ALA A 518 11.06 -13.77 -0.14
C ALA A 518 12.14 -12.80 -0.64
N SER A 519 11.85 -11.50 -0.55
CA SER A 519 12.77 -10.43 -0.96
C SER A 519 14.06 -10.43 -0.14
N ALA A 520 14.01 -10.62 1.18
CA ALA A 520 15.20 -10.69 2.02
C ALA A 520 16.05 -11.95 1.76
N LEU A 521 15.41 -13.10 1.51
CA LEU A 521 16.11 -14.32 1.11
C LEU A 521 16.82 -14.14 -0.24
N GLN A 522 16.13 -13.54 -1.20
CA GLN A 522 16.68 -13.21 -2.51
C GLN A 522 17.87 -12.24 -2.39
N GLY A 523 17.73 -11.14 -1.61
CA GLY A 523 18.81 -10.19 -1.39
C GLY A 523 20.04 -10.82 -0.71
N SER A 524 19.84 -11.69 0.28
CA SER A 524 20.92 -12.50 0.88
C SER A 524 21.61 -13.42 -0.14
N GLY A 525 20.84 -14.02 -1.05
CA GLY A 525 21.34 -14.80 -2.18
C GLY A 525 22.19 -13.95 -3.13
N ILE A 526 21.70 -12.77 -3.52
CA ILE A 526 22.38 -11.78 -4.37
C ILE A 526 23.73 -11.37 -3.76
N LEU A 527 23.74 -10.93 -2.50
CA LEU A 527 24.97 -10.51 -1.82
C LEU A 527 25.99 -11.66 -1.71
N ARG A 528 25.51 -12.90 -1.53
CA ARG A 528 26.39 -14.08 -1.44
C ARG A 528 26.97 -14.47 -2.79
N ALA A 529 26.13 -14.57 -3.82
CA ALA A 529 26.52 -14.97 -5.16
C ALA A 529 27.49 -13.94 -5.76
N PHE A 530 27.12 -12.67 -5.75
CA PHE A 530 27.88 -11.63 -6.43
C PHE A 530 29.15 -11.20 -5.67
N ALA A 531 29.21 -11.35 -4.35
CA ALA A 531 30.49 -11.22 -3.63
C ALA A 531 31.51 -12.31 -3.99
N HIS A 532 31.03 -13.48 -4.45
CA HIS A 532 31.90 -14.56 -4.91
C HIS A 532 32.28 -14.37 -6.38
N THR A 533 31.30 -14.04 -7.25
CA THR A 533 31.51 -13.84 -8.68
C THR A 533 32.39 -12.63 -8.99
N PHE A 534 32.28 -11.54 -8.21
CA PHE A 534 32.97 -10.28 -8.49
C PHE A 534 33.94 -9.88 -7.35
N PRO A 535 35.22 -10.28 -7.41
CA PRO A 535 36.21 -9.98 -6.38
C PRO A 535 36.42 -8.48 -6.12
N SER A 536 36.22 -7.62 -7.13
CA SER A 536 36.41 -6.17 -7.05
C SER A 536 35.46 -5.49 -6.05
N ILE A 537 34.23 -5.96 -5.94
CA ILE A 537 33.20 -5.40 -5.05
C ILE A 537 33.06 -6.19 -3.74
N ALA A 538 33.66 -7.37 -3.66
CA ALA A 538 33.51 -8.30 -2.56
C ALA A 538 33.77 -7.70 -1.16
N PRO A 539 34.77 -6.81 -0.92
CA PRO A 539 34.99 -6.20 0.38
C PRO A 539 33.77 -5.39 0.87
N THR A 540 33.23 -4.52 0.00
CA THR A 540 32.08 -3.66 0.30
C THR A 540 30.80 -4.48 0.47
N VAL A 541 30.56 -5.44 -0.44
CA VAL A 541 29.39 -6.35 -0.35
C VAL A 541 29.44 -7.18 0.94
N LYS A 542 30.63 -7.59 1.40
CA LYS A 542 30.80 -8.28 2.70
C LYS A 542 30.52 -7.38 3.91
N ILE A 543 30.67 -6.06 3.80
CA ILE A 543 30.25 -5.11 4.86
C ILE A 543 28.73 -5.06 4.90
N ILE A 544 28.08 -4.82 3.76
CA ILE A 544 26.60 -4.81 3.63
C ILE A 544 26.01 -6.11 4.18
N LYS A 545 26.54 -7.25 3.72
CA LYS A 545 26.11 -8.58 4.19
C LYS A 545 26.28 -8.75 5.70
N ARG A 546 27.36 -8.25 6.30
CA ARG A 546 27.56 -8.32 7.75
C ARG A 546 26.55 -7.46 8.51
N ARG A 547 26.20 -6.27 8.01
CA ARG A 547 25.15 -5.41 8.58
C ARG A 547 23.79 -6.08 8.50
N VAL A 548 23.41 -6.57 7.32
CA VAL A 548 22.17 -7.35 7.13
C VAL A 548 22.10 -8.53 8.11
N LEU A 549 23.16 -9.34 8.21
CA LEU A 549 23.20 -10.49 9.11
C LEU A 549 23.16 -10.09 10.59
N ARG A 550 23.80 -8.99 11.00
CA ARG A 550 23.73 -8.48 12.38
C ARG A 550 22.31 -8.08 12.74
N SER A 551 21.63 -7.37 11.83
CA SER A 551 20.25 -6.93 12.01
C SER A 551 19.27 -8.12 11.98
N SER A 552 19.50 -9.13 11.14
CA SER A 552 18.70 -10.37 11.10
C SER A 552 18.97 -11.33 12.26
N ALA A 553 20.19 -11.39 12.80
CA ALA A 553 20.55 -12.27 13.93
C ALA A 553 19.85 -11.89 15.24
N LYS A 554 19.40 -10.63 15.35
CA LYS A 554 18.51 -10.18 16.42
C LYS A 554 17.07 -10.73 16.29
N LYS A 555 16.78 -11.62 15.32
CA LYS A 555 15.49 -12.29 15.06
C LYS A 555 14.29 -11.39 14.76
N MET A 556 14.49 -10.09 14.54
CA MET A 556 13.39 -9.12 14.65
C MET A 556 12.98 -8.44 13.33
N GLN A 557 13.81 -8.44 12.27
CA GLN A 557 13.39 -7.89 10.97
C GLN A 557 13.99 -8.62 9.76
N GLN A 558 13.21 -8.75 8.69
CA GLN A 558 13.71 -9.13 7.36
C GLN A 558 14.50 -7.93 6.81
N ARG A 559 15.77 -8.13 6.48
CA ARG A 559 16.70 -7.07 6.02
C ARG A 559 17.48 -7.55 4.81
N GLY A 560 18.00 -6.59 4.05
CA GLY A 560 18.71 -6.87 2.81
C GLY A 560 17.75 -7.38 1.75
N HIS A 561 16.80 -6.51 1.39
CA HIS A 561 15.80 -6.81 0.37
C HIS A 561 16.44 -6.92 -1.03
N ALA A 562 15.80 -7.68 -1.91
CA ALA A 562 16.33 -7.99 -3.24
C ALA A 562 16.66 -6.73 -4.04
N ALA A 563 15.77 -5.73 -4.02
CA ALA A 563 15.93 -4.48 -4.75
C ALA A 563 17.11 -3.64 -4.26
N THR A 564 17.22 -3.39 -2.96
CA THR A 564 18.33 -2.62 -2.37
C THR A 564 19.66 -3.35 -2.53
N CYS A 565 19.69 -4.68 -2.38
CA CYS A 565 20.89 -5.48 -2.58
C CYS A 565 21.34 -5.49 -4.05
N PHE A 566 20.40 -5.65 -4.99
CA PHE A 566 20.69 -5.63 -6.42
C PHE A 566 21.21 -4.25 -6.87
N GLY A 567 20.53 -3.18 -6.43
CA GLY A 567 20.93 -1.80 -6.71
C GLY A 567 22.32 -1.48 -6.17
N ALA A 568 22.61 -1.90 -4.93
CA ALA A 568 23.95 -1.76 -4.35
C ALA A 568 25.03 -2.47 -5.19
N VAL A 569 24.79 -3.71 -5.64
CA VAL A 569 25.74 -4.45 -6.48
C VAL A 569 25.95 -3.76 -7.83
N CYS A 570 24.87 -3.39 -8.52
CA CYS A 570 24.94 -2.69 -9.80
C CYS A 570 25.67 -1.34 -9.69
N GLY A 571 25.42 -0.57 -8.63
CA GLY A 571 26.11 0.69 -8.37
C GLY A 571 27.61 0.49 -8.14
N LEU A 572 28.00 -0.54 -7.38
CA LEU A 572 29.42 -0.88 -7.16
C LEU A 572 30.12 -1.36 -8.44
N LEU A 573 29.41 -2.06 -9.32
CA LEU A 573 29.90 -2.51 -10.63
C LEU A 573 29.88 -1.43 -11.71
N LYS A 574 29.39 -0.22 -11.39
CA LYS A 574 29.26 0.92 -12.32
C LYS A 574 28.34 0.64 -13.51
N VAL A 575 27.39 -0.28 -13.33
CA VAL A 575 26.28 -0.45 -14.28
C VAL A 575 25.48 0.84 -14.28
N ASP A 576 25.04 1.31 -15.44
CA ASP A 576 24.20 2.50 -15.51
C ASP A 576 22.81 2.25 -14.89
N GLU A 577 22.14 3.33 -14.50
CA GLU A 577 20.85 3.27 -13.80
C GLU A 577 19.76 2.58 -14.63
N GLN A 578 19.73 2.86 -15.94
CA GLN A 578 18.75 2.31 -16.87
C GLN A 578 18.92 0.79 -17.01
N SER A 579 20.15 0.33 -17.27
CA SER A 579 20.46 -1.10 -17.32
C SER A 579 20.16 -1.79 -15.98
N CYS A 580 20.45 -1.15 -14.85
CA CYS A 580 20.12 -1.69 -13.53
C CYS A 580 18.61 -1.92 -13.36
N LEU A 581 17.79 -0.94 -13.73
CA LEU A 581 16.33 -1.03 -13.68
C LEU A 581 15.81 -2.13 -14.63
N SER A 582 16.22 -2.11 -15.90
CA SER A 582 15.78 -3.07 -16.90
C SER A 582 16.14 -4.50 -16.53
N MET A 583 17.35 -4.73 -16.01
CA MET A 583 17.77 -6.05 -15.52
C MET A 583 16.91 -6.55 -14.35
N PHE A 584 16.61 -5.68 -13.39
CA PHE A 584 15.77 -6.05 -12.24
C PHE A 584 14.33 -6.38 -12.66
N LEU A 585 13.75 -5.58 -13.56
CA LEU A 585 12.41 -5.84 -14.09
C LEU A 585 12.37 -7.13 -14.93
N TYR A 586 13.37 -7.32 -15.79
CA TYR A 586 13.49 -8.54 -16.60
C TYR A 586 13.58 -9.80 -15.73
N THR A 587 14.45 -9.81 -14.72
CA THR A 587 14.59 -10.97 -13.82
C THR A 587 13.30 -11.27 -13.06
N THR A 588 12.59 -10.23 -12.59
CA THR A 588 11.29 -10.36 -11.92
C THR A 588 10.21 -10.96 -12.83
N CYS A 589 10.09 -10.45 -14.06
CA CYS A 589 9.14 -10.94 -15.06
C CYS A 589 9.44 -12.39 -15.47
N ARG A 590 10.71 -12.66 -15.78
CA ARG A 590 11.19 -13.98 -16.18
C ARG A 590 10.93 -15.02 -15.09
N ASP A 591 11.28 -14.74 -13.84
CA ASP A 591 11.15 -15.70 -12.74
C ASP A 591 9.67 -16.01 -12.46
N MET A 592 8.79 -15.01 -12.58
CA MET A 592 7.34 -15.17 -12.46
C MET A 592 6.75 -16.04 -13.58
N ILE A 593 7.12 -15.79 -14.84
CA ILE A 593 6.65 -16.62 -15.97
C ILE A 593 7.25 -18.03 -15.90
N ASN A 594 8.51 -18.18 -15.49
CA ASN A 594 9.11 -19.49 -15.23
C ASN A 594 8.41 -20.24 -14.10
N ALA A 595 7.86 -19.56 -13.10
CA ALA A 595 6.99 -20.18 -12.11
C ALA A 595 5.69 -20.70 -12.75
N ALA A 596 5.05 -19.91 -13.62
CA ALA A 596 3.87 -20.35 -14.36
C ALA A 596 4.15 -21.59 -15.24
N VAL A 597 5.29 -21.63 -15.92
CA VAL A 597 5.72 -22.79 -16.72
C VAL A 597 5.88 -24.04 -15.85
N ARG A 598 6.49 -23.91 -14.66
CA ARG A 598 6.67 -25.04 -13.73
C ARG A 598 5.37 -25.53 -13.11
N MET A 599 4.41 -24.64 -12.94
CA MET A 599 3.05 -24.99 -12.52
C MET A 599 2.21 -25.57 -13.66
N ASN A 600 2.80 -25.80 -14.84
CA ASN A 600 2.15 -26.31 -16.04
C ASN A 600 0.96 -25.44 -16.50
N LEU A 601 1.05 -24.13 -16.24
CA LEU A 601 0.05 -23.14 -16.65
C LEU A 601 0.25 -22.70 -18.09
N VAL A 602 1.51 -22.59 -18.52
CA VAL A 602 1.90 -22.16 -19.87
C VAL A 602 3.08 -22.99 -20.35
N GLY A 603 3.12 -23.29 -21.65
CA GLY A 603 4.24 -24.02 -22.25
C GLY A 603 5.52 -23.17 -22.29
N PRO A 604 6.72 -23.77 -22.32
CA PRO A 604 7.99 -23.02 -22.31
C PRO A 604 8.16 -22.02 -23.47
N LEU A 605 7.70 -22.39 -24.68
CA LEU A 605 7.77 -21.52 -25.86
C LEU A 605 6.85 -20.31 -25.72
N GLU A 606 5.61 -20.52 -25.27
CA GLU A 606 4.65 -19.44 -25.04
C GLU A 606 5.09 -18.55 -23.87
N GLY A 607 5.66 -19.14 -22.82
CA GLY A 607 6.27 -18.37 -21.73
C GLY A 607 7.39 -17.45 -22.22
N GLY A 608 8.27 -17.93 -23.11
CA GLY A 608 9.30 -17.09 -23.73
C GLY A 608 8.73 -15.92 -24.54
N LYS A 609 7.64 -16.16 -25.27
CA LYS A 609 6.91 -15.12 -26.01
C LYS A 609 6.30 -14.08 -25.06
N MET A 610 5.65 -14.52 -23.97
CA MET A 610 5.09 -13.63 -22.95
C MET A 610 6.14 -12.75 -22.28
N VAL A 611 7.31 -13.31 -21.93
CA VAL A 611 8.43 -12.52 -21.37
C VAL A 611 8.82 -11.42 -22.35
N ASN A 612 8.97 -11.75 -23.64
CA ASN A 612 9.33 -10.77 -24.66
C ASN A 612 8.27 -9.67 -24.82
N GLU A 613 6.99 -10.03 -24.82
CA GLU A 613 5.88 -9.08 -24.93
C GLU A 613 5.85 -8.09 -23.77
N VAL A 614 5.91 -8.58 -22.53
CA VAL A 614 5.93 -7.74 -21.32
C VAL A 614 7.19 -6.86 -21.30
N CYS A 615 8.36 -7.43 -21.56
CA CYS A 615 9.61 -6.68 -21.51
C CYS A 615 9.70 -5.60 -22.60
N THR A 616 9.13 -5.84 -23.78
CA THR A 616 9.06 -4.83 -24.85
C THR A 616 8.22 -3.64 -24.41
N GLN A 617 7.07 -3.88 -23.77
CA GLN A 617 6.22 -2.82 -23.21
C GLN A 617 6.88 -2.11 -22.02
N LEU A 618 7.65 -2.82 -21.20
CA LEU A 618 8.41 -2.17 -20.12
C LEU A 618 9.54 -1.30 -20.65
N ASP A 619 10.18 -1.70 -21.75
CA ASP A 619 11.23 -0.90 -22.40
C ASP A 619 10.66 0.40 -22.97
N THR A 620 9.47 0.38 -23.58
CA THR A 620 8.83 1.62 -24.06
C THR A 620 8.50 2.60 -22.92
N ILE A 621 8.21 2.10 -21.71
CA ILE A 621 7.95 2.94 -20.54
C ILE A 621 9.24 3.46 -19.92
N THR A 622 10.29 2.64 -19.87
CA THR A 622 11.51 2.98 -19.13
C THR A 622 12.50 3.79 -19.98
N ASN A 623 12.55 3.56 -21.30
CA ASN A 623 13.56 4.14 -22.19
C ASN A 623 13.23 5.61 -22.56
N PRO A 624 14.15 6.57 -22.32
CA PRO A 624 13.96 7.99 -22.65
C PRO A 624 13.88 8.30 -24.14
N ASP A 625 14.59 7.53 -24.95
CA ASP A 625 14.81 7.86 -26.36
C ASP A 625 13.68 7.34 -27.24
N THR A 626 12.81 6.49 -26.69
CA THR A 626 11.59 6.04 -27.35
C THR A 626 10.59 7.19 -27.39
N GLN A 627 10.41 7.81 -28.56
CA GLN A 627 9.35 8.79 -28.80
C GLN A 627 7.99 8.10 -28.59
N SER A 628 7.41 8.24 -27.41
CA SER A 628 6.01 7.88 -27.22
C SER A 628 5.18 8.83 -28.06
N HIS A 629 4.63 8.36 -29.19
CA HIS A 629 3.59 9.08 -29.89
C HIS A 629 2.46 9.36 -28.87
N HIS A 630 2.20 10.64 -28.63
CA HIS A 630 1.30 11.15 -27.59
C HIS A 630 -0.06 10.43 -27.55
N SER A 631 -0.35 9.68 -26.48
CA SER A 631 -1.73 9.53 -25.94
C SER A 631 -1.81 8.94 -24.53
N ASP A 632 -0.86 8.12 -24.07
CA ASP A 632 -1.01 7.44 -22.77
C ASP A 632 -0.32 8.20 -21.62
N PHE A 633 -1.02 9.24 -21.15
CA PHE A 633 -0.63 10.06 -19.99
C PHE A 633 -0.26 9.20 -18.76
N GLU A 634 -0.96 8.09 -18.53
CA GLU A 634 -0.71 7.17 -17.40
C GLU A 634 0.70 6.54 -17.45
N LEU A 635 1.15 6.08 -18.63
CA LEU A 635 2.44 5.41 -18.80
C LEU A 635 3.64 6.36 -18.61
N SER A 636 3.50 7.61 -19.08
CA SER A 636 4.52 8.65 -18.88
C SER A 636 4.68 9.05 -17.40
N LEU A 637 3.60 8.91 -16.61
CA LEU A 637 3.57 9.23 -15.20
C LEU A 637 4.34 8.18 -14.38
N HIS A 638 4.17 6.89 -14.69
CA HIS A 638 4.86 5.79 -14.02
C HIS A 638 6.38 5.87 -14.16
N ARG A 639 6.89 6.29 -15.31
CA ARG A 639 8.34 6.51 -15.52
C ARG A 639 8.89 7.58 -14.59
N ARG A 640 8.18 8.71 -14.45
CA ARG A 640 8.58 9.81 -13.59
C ARG A 640 8.65 9.36 -12.13
N PHE A 641 7.71 8.53 -11.69
CA PHE A 641 7.71 7.97 -10.33
C PHE A 641 8.83 6.95 -10.05
N CYS A 642 9.26 6.16 -11.05
CA CYS A 642 10.37 5.21 -10.89
C CYS A 642 11.71 5.91 -10.61
N LEU A 643 11.85 7.14 -11.11
CA LEU A 643 13.06 7.98 -11.02
C LEU A 643 12.99 9.00 -9.86
N GLU A 644 11.90 8.99 -9.11
CA GLU A 644 11.69 9.86 -7.96
C GLU A 644 12.19 9.22 -6.65
N SER A 645 12.13 9.98 -5.56
CA SER A 645 12.60 9.58 -4.23
C SER A 645 11.87 8.32 -3.71
N PRO A 646 12.50 7.48 -2.86
CA PRO A 646 11.82 6.45 -2.08
C PRO A 646 10.55 6.92 -1.35
N LEU A 647 10.44 8.22 -1.06
CA LEU A 647 9.26 8.84 -0.48
C LEU A 647 8.05 8.88 -1.42
N THR A 648 8.21 8.70 -2.73
CA THR A 648 7.09 8.68 -3.70
C THR A 648 6.65 7.27 -4.07
N ALA A 649 7.28 6.23 -3.50
CA ALA A 649 6.90 4.85 -3.73
C ALA A 649 5.43 4.61 -3.36
N HIS A 650 4.71 3.93 -4.25
CA HIS A 650 3.28 3.68 -4.10
C HIS A 650 2.82 2.42 -4.83
N GLN A 651 1.64 1.97 -4.45
CA GLN A 651 0.94 0.81 -4.93
C GLN A 651 -0.15 1.24 -5.90
N VAL A 652 -0.24 0.55 -7.04
CA VAL A 652 -1.16 0.85 -8.14
C VAL A 652 -2.15 -0.29 -8.38
N ALA A 653 -1.83 -1.50 -7.90
CA ALA A 653 -2.66 -2.68 -8.02
C ALA A 653 -2.97 -3.28 -6.62
N PRO A 654 -4.01 -2.78 -5.91
CA PRO A 654 -4.32 -3.21 -4.55
C PRO A 654 -4.55 -4.71 -4.40
N LEU A 655 -5.12 -5.34 -5.43
CA LEU A 655 -5.38 -6.78 -5.41
C LEU A 655 -4.09 -7.61 -5.33
N VAL A 656 -3.00 -7.16 -5.97
CA VAL A 656 -1.70 -7.85 -5.93
C VAL A 656 -1.17 -7.96 -4.49
N GLU A 657 -1.32 -6.91 -3.69
CA GLU A 657 -0.92 -6.91 -2.27
C GLU A 657 -1.77 -7.85 -1.41
N ILE A 658 -3.08 -7.86 -1.63
CA ILE A 658 -4.01 -8.77 -0.94
C ILE A 658 -3.65 -10.22 -1.25
N LEU A 659 -3.39 -10.51 -2.52
CA LEU A 659 -2.98 -11.83 -2.99
C LEU A 659 -1.62 -12.24 -2.39
N ALA A 660 -0.65 -11.33 -2.35
CA ALA A 660 0.66 -11.59 -1.76
C ALA A 660 0.59 -12.04 -0.29
N ASN A 661 -0.35 -11.51 0.50
CA ASN A 661 -0.60 -11.99 1.86
C ASN A 661 -1.41 -13.28 1.92
N ALA A 662 -2.30 -13.51 0.95
CA ALA A 662 -3.12 -14.72 0.88
C ALA A 662 -2.29 -15.98 0.52
N HIS A 663 -1.09 -15.83 -0.08
CA HIS A 663 -0.22 -16.95 -0.46
C HIS A 663 0.10 -17.90 0.70
N ASP A 664 0.24 -17.38 1.91
CA ASP A 664 0.49 -18.20 3.08
C ASP A 664 -0.64 -19.23 3.32
N ARG A 665 -1.90 -18.91 2.95
CA ARG A 665 -3.07 -19.78 3.16
C ARG A 665 -3.15 -20.99 2.23
N LEU A 666 -2.30 -21.07 1.21
CA LEU A 666 -2.32 -22.17 0.25
C LEU A 666 -1.79 -23.49 0.85
N TYR A 667 -1.06 -23.38 1.96
CA TYR A 667 -0.39 -24.48 2.66
C TYR A 667 -0.84 -24.54 4.12
#